data_AF-G0UT20-F1
#
_entry.id   AF-G0UT20-F1
#
_cell.length_a   1.000
_cell.length_b   1.000
_cell.length_c   1.000
_cell.angle_alpha   90.00
_cell.angle_beta   90.00
_cell.angle_gamma   90.00
#
_symmetry.space_group_name_H-M   'P 1'
#
loop_
_entity.id
_entity.type
_entity.pdbx_description
1 polymer ?
#
loop_
_entity_poly.entity_id
_entity_poly.type
_entity_poly.pdbx_seq_one_letter_code
_entity_poly.pdbx_strand_id
1 'polypeptide(L)'
;MGIVQDSLLGSYRLTDKDTFLDKYFVQSVALWLDLWQLPIPAVLKPRPLWTGKQVFSLILPEVNHPTTPHDKPPFPHNDSSVMIRRGELLCGPITKGIVGAAPGSLIHVIFNEQGSDEVARFINGVQRVTTFFLLNFGFSVGVQDTVADTDTLRQMNEVLVKTRENVEKIGAAANNRTLNRKAGMTLLQSFEADVNSALNKCREEAAKKALSNVRRTNSFKVMIEAGSKGTDLNICQIAVFVGQQNVAGSRIPFGFRRRTLPHFMLDDYGETSRGMANRGYVEGLKPHEFFFHTMAGREGLIDTAVKTSDTGYLQRKLIKALEDVHAAYDGTVRNANEELIQFMYGEDGLDGARIEGGQLFPLPFRDNKEMEQMYKYEYEADGTFTGKVGGNYMDPHVKKMLRADPENVRKLHGEYEQLMADREWSRKMLDLEDREKLKLNLPVNPGRLIQNARSTMGKRSQVSNLSPITIIDHVRKLQEDLMKLFPSYHRDADRRITNVLSRQRIESALTLFNVHLRQLLASKRVLKEYKLNDKAFEYLLKEIRTKYHQSLATPGENIGAIAAQSCGEPATQMTLNTFHNAGISSKNVTLGVPRLLELLNVSRHQKHASMTVTLFPPWDKKRVAQKAQHLIEYCTLESITQRIQFIYDPDPRHTVVEVDRDILELEWDVMDESDAEQRVREVEEGSPWVVRLELDVDMVTDKALDMKDVKQAIQRVDTNYIIETGMANNVRRRTIRLRSRTNDGADSIPKLKRDIPALLARVHLRGIPGVRRALLKDTTKFTVDESTGKLTGEKTWVIDTDGTALRRAFIGVVGEDGKNIINATKTSSNKVPEVCSLLGIEAARYRMLTELREAYLAYGLNINYRHYTILVDTICQRGYLMAVSRTGINRSDTSGPLMRCSFEETVKVLMAAASFGEHDPVRGVSANLVLGNQARVGTGLFDLIINMPALQQAVTQEDAVAPGKNVNVYHGLGSTLQQNLQSSMVYRPRENDATPFVNDASIFFHGGPAGGSSSAPATASAPLNPSLPYGGRFEASTVHHSQIYPSASVTEYSAREVSYSQQYSVASASAFNPISTHLPSTAQVSVDYSAMSSYHLQYSVAAPSMHTSFPRSETSMATPSANREQSTSAPYMPSAMSSTALPSHAYASTEVDLLPSDNSRSQSALYVPTFSPAHAGASTHHNEPGDRQRAGGTAAAEDEDLSVNYLPTTQVQSSAVPPAEYVDEEEEEQ
;
A
#
# COMPACT_ATOMS: atom_id res chain seq x y z
N MET A 1 -2.90 -19.30 4.35
CA MET A 1 -2.34 -19.57 5.70
C MET A 1 -0.88 -20.01 5.55
N GLY A 2 -0.13 -20.18 6.66
CA GLY A 2 1.25 -20.65 6.63
C GLY A 2 1.76 -21.01 8.03
N ILE A 3 2.90 -21.70 8.12
CA ILE A 3 3.57 -22.02 9.38
C ILE A 3 4.21 -20.73 9.95
N VAL A 4 4.05 -20.50 11.26
CA VAL A 4 4.46 -19.28 11.96
C VAL A 4 5.08 -19.61 13.32
N GLN A 5 5.66 -18.58 13.97
CA GLN A 5 6.14 -18.62 15.37
C GLN A 5 7.00 -19.86 15.65
N ASP A 6 6.67 -20.62 16.70
CA ASP A 6 7.50 -21.71 17.22
C ASP A 6 7.61 -22.88 16.24
N SER A 7 6.52 -23.26 15.55
CA SER A 7 6.58 -24.30 14.53
C SER A 7 7.45 -23.92 13.33
N LEU A 8 7.57 -22.62 13.02
CA LEU A 8 8.47 -22.13 11.97
C LEU A 8 9.94 -22.14 12.43
N LEU A 9 10.20 -21.68 13.65
CA LEU A 9 11.51 -21.74 14.29
C LEU A 9 12.00 -23.19 14.47
N GLY A 10 11.09 -24.07 14.88
CA GLY A 10 11.29 -25.50 15.01
C GLY A 10 11.54 -26.16 13.65
N SER A 11 10.82 -25.76 12.59
CA SER A 11 11.10 -26.23 11.22
C SER A 11 12.53 -25.89 10.79
N TYR A 12 12.97 -24.65 11.02
CA TYR A 12 14.32 -24.19 10.67
C TYR A 12 15.40 -24.97 11.43
N ARG A 13 15.30 -25.06 12.77
CA ARG A 13 16.29 -25.80 13.59
C ARG A 13 16.27 -27.31 13.36
N LEU A 14 15.09 -27.90 13.15
CA LEU A 14 14.96 -29.32 12.80
C LEU A 14 15.65 -29.61 11.46
N THR A 15 15.44 -28.77 10.45
CA THR A 15 15.99 -28.96 9.11
C THR A 15 17.39 -28.39 8.92
N ASP A 16 18.08 -27.96 9.98
CA ASP A 16 19.50 -27.61 9.92
C ASP A 16 20.34 -28.84 9.51
N LYS A 17 21.50 -28.59 8.88
CA LYS A 17 22.46 -29.59 8.42
C LYS A 17 23.12 -30.34 9.58
N ASP A 18 23.26 -29.67 10.72
CA ASP A 18 23.95 -30.17 11.91
C ASP A 18 23.01 -30.94 12.87
N THR A 19 21.70 -30.97 12.58
CA THR A 19 20.67 -31.63 13.41
C THR A 19 20.56 -33.12 13.10
N PHE A 20 21.17 -33.93 13.96
CA PHE A 20 21.05 -35.40 13.97
C PHE A 20 20.14 -35.89 15.09
N LEU A 21 19.31 -36.88 14.77
CA LEU A 21 18.32 -37.47 15.65
C LEU A 21 18.57 -38.97 15.83
N ASP A 22 18.30 -39.47 17.03
CA ASP A 22 18.50 -40.85 17.41
C ASP A 22 17.28 -41.71 17.07
N LYS A 23 17.41 -43.04 17.23
CA LYS A 23 16.33 -43.98 16.91
C LYS A 23 15.07 -43.73 17.76
N TYR A 24 15.20 -43.43 19.05
CA TYR A 24 14.04 -43.30 19.94
C TYR A 24 13.23 -42.04 19.66
N PHE A 25 13.89 -40.90 19.37
CA PHE A 25 13.19 -39.69 18.93
C PHE A 25 12.44 -39.92 17.61
N VAL A 26 13.07 -40.56 16.63
CA VAL A 26 12.42 -40.82 15.32
C VAL A 26 11.29 -41.85 15.44
N GLN A 27 11.40 -42.85 16.33
CA GLN A 27 10.28 -43.75 16.66
C GLN A 27 9.11 -42.99 17.31
N SER A 28 9.39 -42.03 18.19
CA SER A 28 8.34 -41.18 18.80
C SER A 28 7.67 -40.29 17.76
N VAL A 29 8.42 -39.73 16.80
CA VAL A 29 7.86 -38.97 15.68
C VAL A 29 7.04 -39.84 14.73
N ALA A 30 7.46 -41.08 14.46
CA ALA A 30 6.69 -42.00 13.63
C ALA A 30 5.30 -42.30 14.24
N LEU A 31 5.19 -42.40 15.57
CA LEU A 31 3.92 -42.53 16.27
C LEU A 31 3.03 -41.28 16.13
N TRP A 32 3.59 -40.07 16.13
CA TRP A 32 2.83 -38.82 15.90
C TRP A 32 2.27 -38.65 14.48
N LEU A 33 2.76 -39.46 13.54
CA LEU A 33 2.41 -39.48 12.11
C LEU A 33 1.75 -40.80 11.66
N ASP A 34 1.44 -41.71 12.60
CA ASP A 34 0.88 -43.06 12.34
C ASP A 34 1.70 -43.93 11.36
N LEU A 35 3.02 -43.71 11.28
CA LEU A 35 3.92 -44.36 10.33
C LEU A 35 4.45 -45.71 10.84
N TRP A 36 4.07 -46.79 10.16
CA TRP A 36 4.49 -48.17 10.50
C TRP A 36 5.93 -48.53 10.07
N GLN A 37 6.52 -47.79 9.11
CA GLN A 37 7.87 -48.06 8.60
C GLN A 37 8.77 -46.82 8.77
N LEU A 38 9.98 -47.05 9.30
CA LEU A 38 11.01 -46.02 9.47
C LEU A 38 11.86 -45.91 8.20
N PRO A 39 12.28 -44.70 7.80
CA PRO A 39 13.22 -44.52 6.70
C PRO A 39 14.62 -45.04 7.10
N ILE A 40 15.45 -45.36 6.11
CA ILE A 40 16.85 -45.76 6.33
C ILE A 40 17.62 -44.56 6.92
N PRO A 41 18.37 -44.71 8.04
CA PRO A 41 19.15 -43.62 8.63
C PRO A 41 20.24 -43.13 7.68
N ALA A 42 20.39 -41.81 7.54
CA ALA A 42 21.44 -41.19 6.73
C ALA A 42 22.87 -41.59 7.17
N VAL A 43 23.06 -41.87 8.46
CA VAL A 43 24.33 -42.36 9.01
C VAL A 43 24.11 -43.75 9.60
N LEU A 44 24.80 -44.76 9.07
CA LEU A 44 24.68 -46.17 9.50
C LEU A 44 25.75 -46.59 10.53
N LYS A 45 26.92 -45.94 10.53
CA LYS A 45 28.04 -46.20 11.44
C LYS A 45 28.64 -44.86 11.90
N PRO A 46 29.14 -44.73 13.15
CA PRO A 46 29.26 -45.78 14.17
C PRO A 46 27.94 -46.14 14.87
N ARG A 47 26.92 -45.27 14.81
CA ARG A 47 25.56 -45.50 15.32
C ARG A 47 24.52 -45.05 14.28
N PRO A 48 23.32 -45.65 14.22
CA PRO A 48 22.25 -45.20 13.34
C PRO A 48 21.76 -43.80 13.75
N LEU A 49 21.86 -42.82 12.84
CA LEU A 49 21.32 -41.47 13.01
C LEU A 49 20.56 -41.03 11.76
N TRP A 50 19.44 -40.35 12.00
CA TRP A 50 18.65 -39.68 10.97
C TRP A 50 18.98 -38.19 10.99
N THR A 51 18.87 -37.50 9.85
CA THR A 51 18.88 -36.03 9.85
C THR A 51 17.47 -35.51 10.10
N GLY A 52 17.34 -34.32 10.70
CA GLY A 52 16.01 -33.71 10.83
C GLY A 52 15.37 -33.34 9.47
N LYS A 53 16.14 -33.23 8.38
CA LYS A 53 15.62 -33.19 7.00
C LYS A 53 14.91 -34.49 6.59
N GLN A 54 15.44 -35.67 6.94
CA GLN A 54 14.75 -36.95 6.71
C GLN A 54 13.44 -37.01 7.51
N VAL A 55 13.46 -36.56 8.77
CA VAL A 55 12.27 -36.55 9.63
C VAL A 55 11.20 -35.58 9.10
N PHE A 56 11.60 -34.40 8.61
CA PHE A 56 10.67 -33.47 7.96
C PHE A 56 10.09 -34.03 6.65
N SER A 57 10.85 -34.87 5.93
CA SER A 57 10.38 -35.53 4.70
C SER A 57 9.26 -36.54 4.95
N LEU A 58 9.15 -37.10 6.16
CA LEU A 58 8.05 -38.00 6.54
C LEU A 58 6.68 -37.30 6.64
N ILE A 59 6.67 -35.96 6.61
CA ILE A 59 5.47 -35.13 6.70
C ILE A 59 5.01 -34.69 5.29
N LEU A 60 5.87 -34.84 4.27
CA LEU A 60 5.64 -34.29 2.94
C LEU A 60 4.88 -35.27 2.03
N PRO A 61 3.80 -34.84 1.36
CA PRO A 61 3.20 -35.61 0.28
C PRO A 61 4.12 -35.65 -0.95
N GLU A 62 3.82 -36.49 -1.94
CA GLU A 62 4.60 -36.59 -3.19
C GLU A 62 4.47 -35.32 -4.06
N VAL A 63 5.22 -34.27 -3.74
CA VAL A 63 5.27 -32.99 -4.47
C VAL A 63 6.71 -32.58 -4.82
N ASN A 64 6.85 -31.69 -5.82
CA ASN A 64 8.14 -31.12 -6.24
C ASN A 64 8.16 -29.60 -6.02
N HIS A 65 9.20 -29.07 -5.37
CA HIS A 65 9.30 -27.63 -5.10
C HIS A 65 9.86 -26.86 -6.32
N PRO A 66 9.17 -25.82 -6.82
CA PRO A 66 9.46 -25.22 -8.13
C PRO A 66 10.82 -24.52 -8.22
N THR A 67 11.39 -24.07 -7.11
CA THR A 67 12.72 -23.39 -7.07
C THR A 67 13.91 -24.35 -7.25
N THR A 68 13.66 -25.65 -7.45
CA THR A 68 14.68 -26.66 -7.76
C THR A 68 15.53 -26.24 -8.98
N PRO A 69 16.84 -26.00 -8.84
CA PRO A 69 17.65 -25.55 -9.97
C PRO A 69 17.75 -26.61 -11.07
N HIS A 70 17.69 -26.17 -12.32
CA HIS A 70 17.63 -27.04 -13.50
C HIS A 70 19.01 -27.55 -13.97
N ASP A 71 20.08 -26.82 -13.66
CA ASP A 71 21.46 -27.19 -14.01
C ASP A 71 22.19 -27.97 -12.90
N LYS A 72 23.39 -28.46 -13.23
CA LYS A 72 24.13 -29.50 -12.48
C LYS A 72 24.65 -29.04 -11.10
N PRO A 73 25.09 -30.01 -10.28
CA PRO A 73 24.35 -30.46 -9.12
C PRO A 73 24.29 -29.37 -8.01
N PRO A 74 23.12 -28.80 -7.71
CA PRO A 74 22.99 -27.73 -6.73
C PRO A 74 22.93 -28.27 -5.29
N PHE A 75 24.06 -28.80 -4.82
CA PHE A 75 24.32 -29.10 -3.42
C PHE A 75 25.34 -28.09 -2.87
N PRO A 76 24.93 -26.83 -2.59
CA PRO A 76 25.85 -25.84 -2.04
C PRO A 76 26.39 -26.32 -0.69
N HIS A 77 27.70 -26.20 -0.48
CA HIS A 77 28.34 -26.65 0.77
C HIS A 77 27.71 -25.99 2.02
N ASN A 78 27.23 -24.76 1.87
CA ASN A 78 26.59 -23.95 2.91
C ASN A 78 25.06 -24.17 3.01
N ASP A 79 24.51 -25.19 2.33
CA ASP A 79 23.09 -25.57 2.39
C ASP A 79 22.11 -24.43 2.02
N SER A 80 22.53 -23.50 1.16
CA SER A 80 21.85 -22.23 0.90
C SER A 80 20.68 -22.28 -0.09
N SER A 81 20.30 -23.46 -0.59
CA SER A 81 19.21 -23.62 -1.57
C SER A 81 18.32 -24.81 -1.21
N VAL A 82 17.02 -24.59 -1.14
CA VAL A 82 16.06 -25.64 -0.77
C VAL A 82 15.63 -26.46 -1.99
N MET A 83 15.73 -27.80 -1.87
CA MET A 83 15.26 -28.74 -2.88
C MET A 83 14.37 -29.81 -2.25
N ILE A 84 13.12 -29.89 -2.72
CA ILE A 84 12.18 -30.98 -2.41
C ILE A 84 11.81 -31.67 -3.72
N ARG A 85 11.93 -33.00 -3.77
CA ARG A 85 11.57 -33.83 -4.94
C ARG A 85 10.81 -35.07 -4.49
N ARG A 86 9.63 -35.32 -5.07
CA ARG A 86 8.72 -36.42 -4.66
C ARG A 86 8.53 -36.50 -3.13
N GLY A 87 8.39 -35.35 -2.45
CA GLY A 87 8.29 -35.29 -0.98
C GLY A 87 9.62 -35.40 -0.21
N GLU A 88 10.75 -35.77 -0.82
CA GLU A 88 12.05 -35.82 -0.11
C GLU A 88 12.71 -34.44 -0.06
N LEU A 89 13.04 -33.94 1.14
CA LEU A 89 13.84 -32.72 1.37
C LEU A 89 15.34 -33.05 1.29
N LEU A 90 15.96 -32.74 0.15
CA LEU A 90 17.33 -33.17 -0.18
C LEU A 90 18.42 -32.19 0.28
N CYS A 91 18.14 -30.89 0.23
CA CYS A 91 19.03 -29.83 0.74
C CYS A 91 18.24 -28.58 1.14
N GLY A 92 18.89 -27.75 1.95
CA GLY A 92 18.41 -26.46 2.45
C GLY A 92 17.53 -26.50 3.71
N PRO A 93 17.65 -25.52 4.62
CA PRO A 93 16.78 -25.39 5.78
C PRO A 93 15.43 -24.75 5.41
N ILE A 94 14.38 -25.14 6.11
CA ILE A 94 13.02 -24.65 5.92
C ILE A 94 12.82 -23.31 6.65
N THR A 95 12.68 -22.24 5.88
CA THR A 95 12.42 -20.87 6.36
C THR A 95 11.02 -20.38 5.99
N LYS A 96 10.65 -19.19 6.47
CA LYS A 96 9.39 -18.49 6.11
C LYS A 96 9.10 -18.45 4.61
N GLY A 97 10.13 -18.40 3.76
CA GLY A 97 9.97 -18.36 2.30
C GLY A 97 9.35 -19.63 1.70
N ILE A 98 9.50 -20.79 2.36
CA ILE A 98 9.04 -22.08 1.86
C ILE A 98 7.72 -22.51 2.49
N VAL A 99 7.55 -22.35 3.81
CA VAL A 99 6.34 -22.81 4.55
C VAL A 99 5.48 -21.68 5.13
N GLY A 100 5.88 -20.42 4.94
CA GLY A 100 5.02 -19.26 5.21
C GLY A 100 4.05 -18.97 4.05
N ALA A 101 3.20 -17.94 4.23
CA ALA A 101 2.20 -17.52 3.25
C ALA A 101 2.79 -16.73 2.06
N ALA A 102 3.80 -17.28 1.38
CA ALA A 102 4.43 -16.70 0.19
C ALA A 102 3.85 -17.28 -1.12
N PRO A 103 3.79 -16.52 -2.22
CA PRO A 103 3.44 -17.06 -3.53
C PRO A 103 4.48 -18.08 -3.98
N GLY A 104 4.02 -19.26 -4.43
CA GLY A 104 4.91 -20.38 -4.77
C GLY A 104 5.50 -21.14 -3.57
N SER A 105 5.05 -20.84 -2.34
CA SER A 105 5.35 -21.64 -1.14
C SER A 105 4.91 -23.10 -1.28
N LEU A 106 5.52 -23.98 -0.48
CA LEU A 106 5.23 -25.41 -0.43
C LEU A 106 3.75 -25.70 -0.09
N ILE A 107 3.14 -24.92 0.80
CA ILE A 107 1.71 -25.03 1.14
C ILE A 107 0.84 -24.70 -0.09
N HIS A 108 1.18 -23.65 -0.84
CA HIS A 108 0.48 -23.27 -2.07
C HIS A 108 0.65 -24.33 -3.18
N VAL A 109 1.83 -24.96 -3.28
CA VAL A 109 2.07 -26.09 -4.18
C VAL A 109 1.20 -27.30 -3.81
N ILE A 110 1.17 -27.71 -2.54
CA ILE A 110 0.35 -28.84 -2.08
C ILE A 110 -1.14 -28.54 -2.32
N PHE A 111 -1.61 -27.31 -2.06
CA PHE A 111 -3.00 -26.90 -2.31
C PHE A 111 -3.42 -27.05 -3.77
N ASN A 112 -2.56 -26.65 -4.71
CA ASN A 112 -2.87 -26.69 -6.14
C ASN A 112 -2.66 -28.08 -6.76
N GLU A 113 -1.77 -28.92 -6.19
CA GLU A 113 -1.53 -30.28 -6.68
C GLU A 113 -2.49 -31.30 -6.08
N GLN A 114 -2.52 -31.41 -4.74
CA GLN A 114 -3.21 -32.46 -3.98
C GLN A 114 -4.52 -31.98 -3.31
N GLY A 115 -4.70 -30.68 -3.09
CA GLY A 115 -5.94 -30.09 -2.54
C GLY A 115 -5.85 -29.63 -1.08
N SER A 116 -7.01 -29.27 -0.50
CA SER A 116 -7.15 -28.74 0.87
C SER A 116 -6.72 -29.72 1.95
N ASP A 117 -7.06 -30.99 1.78
CA ASP A 117 -7.07 -31.95 2.88
C ASP A 117 -5.64 -32.44 3.18
N GLU A 118 -4.81 -32.57 2.14
CA GLU A 118 -3.37 -32.78 2.28
C GLU A 118 -2.64 -31.55 2.82
N VAL A 119 -3.12 -30.33 2.56
CA VAL A 119 -2.59 -29.13 3.23
C VAL A 119 -2.90 -29.15 4.73
N ALA A 120 -4.11 -29.56 5.13
CA ALA A 120 -4.47 -29.71 6.53
C ALA A 120 -3.62 -30.80 7.22
N ARG A 121 -3.45 -31.96 6.59
CA ARG A 121 -2.57 -33.05 7.05
C ARG A 121 -1.12 -32.56 7.22
N PHE A 122 -0.57 -31.89 6.20
CA PHE A 122 0.79 -31.34 6.22
C PHE A 122 0.98 -30.31 7.35
N ILE A 123 0.08 -29.33 7.50
CA ILE A 123 0.18 -28.30 8.55
C ILE A 123 0.12 -28.94 9.94
N ASN A 124 -0.82 -29.86 10.17
CA ASN A 124 -0.96 -30.58 11.44
C ASN A 124 0.30 -31.43 11.75
N GLY A 125 0.84 -32.13 10.76
CA GLY A 125 2.07 -32.92 10.90
C GLY A 125 3.29 -32.04 11.23
N VAL A 126 3.49 -30.92 10.52
CA VAL A 126 4.58 -29.98 10.80
C VAL A 126 4.45 -29.42 12.21
N GLN A 127 3.26 -28.98 12.61
CA GLN A 127 3.01 -28.47 13.97
C GLN A 127 3.32 -29.51 15.05
N ARG A 128 2.81 -30.75 14.93
CA ARG A 128 3.08 -31.84 15.88
C ARG A 128 4.58 -32.12 16.01
N VAL A 129 5.27 -32.37 14.90
CA VAL A 129 6.68 -32.80 14.91
C VAL A 129 7.61 -31.68 15.35
N THR A 130 7.39 -30.44 14.91
CA THR A 130 8.24 -29.31 15.30
C THR A 130 8.02 -28.86 16.74
N THR A 131 6.80 -28.96 17.26
CA THR A 131 6.51 -28.71 18.68
C THR A 131 7.12 -29.80 19.56
N PHE A 132 7.00 -31.08 19.17
CA PHE A 132 7.66 -32.18 19.87
C PHE A 132 9.20 -32.04 19.85
N PHE A 133 9.79 -31.60 18.74
CA PHE A 133 11.22 -31.27 18.67
C PHE A 133 11.59 -30.12 19.63
N LEU A 134 10.87 -29.00 19.61
CA LEU A 134 11.18 -27.88 20.51
C LEU A 134 10.94 -28.20 22.00
N LEU A 135 9.98 -29.06 22.33
CA LEU A 135 9.73 -29.53 23.70
C LEU A 135 10.93 -30.32 24.26
N ASN A 136 11.59 -31.14 23.43
CA ASN A 136 12.73 -31.96 23.84
C ASN A 136 14.08 -31.20 23.80
N PHE A 137 14.29 -30.35 22.79
CA PHE A 137 15.58 -29.66 22.59
C PHE A 137 15.63 -28.24 23.17
N GLY A 138 14.48 -27.65 23.52
CA GLY A 138 14.34 -26.31 24.08
C GLY A 138 14.70 -25.18 23.12
N PHE A 139 14.13 -23.99 23.35
CA PHE A 139 14.61 -22.73 22.80
C PHE A 139 14.33 -21.61 23.79
N SER A 140 15.24 -20.64 23.88
CA SER A 140 15.09 -19.47 24.76
C SER A 140 15.90 -18.29 24.24
N VAL A 141 15.59 -17.10 24.71
CA VAL A 141 16.23 -15.83 24.34
C VAL A 141 16.61 -15.12 25.63
N GLY A 142 17.91 -14.91 25.86
CA GLY A 142 18.42 -14.24 27.07
C GLY A 142 18.89 -12.82 26.81
N VAL A 143 19.13 -12.07 27.89
CA VAL A 143 19.82 -10.76 27.80
C VAL A 143 21.21 -10.92 27.17
N GLN A 144 21.89 -12.05 27.39
CA GLN A 144 23.16 -12.39 26.74
C GLN A 144 23.10 -12.33 25.20
N ASP A 145 21.95 -12.67 24.58
CA ASP A 145 21.78 -12.64 23.13
C ASP A 145 21.64 -11.20 22.58
N THR A 146 21.49 -10.21 23.47
CA THR A 146 21.43 -8.78 23.12
C THR A 146 22.76 -8.05 23.28
N VAL A 147 23.77 -8.65 23.92
CA VAL A 147 25.06 -8.01 24.18
C VAL A 147 25.96 -8.16 22.94
N ALA A 148 26.40 -7.04 22.39
CA ALA A 148 27.32 -7.01 21.25
C ALA A 148 28.79 -7.10 21.70
N ASP A 149 29.62 -7.83 20.94
CA ASP A 149 31.07 -7.91 21.18
C ASP A 149 31.73 -6.51 21.12
N THR A 150 32.80 -6.31 21.90
CA THR A 150 33.50 -5.02 22.03
C THR A 150 34.03 -4.47 20.70
N ASP A 151 34.46 -5.34 19.79
CA ASP A 151 34.93 -4.94 18.46
C ASP A 151 33.77 -4.50 17.55
N THR A 152 32.59 -5.09 17.72
CA THR A 152 31.36 -4.63 17.07
C THR A 152 31.00 -3.24 17.59
N LEU A 153 31.00 -3.04 18.92
CA LEU A 153 30.74 -1.71 19.51
C LEU A 153 31.76 -0.64 19.04
N ARG A 154 33.03 -1.00 18.83
CA ARG A 154 34.02 -0.09 18.22
C ARG A 154 33.62 0.29 16.79
N GLN A 155 33.33 -0.69 15.94
CA GLN A 155 32.90 -0.48 14.55
C GLN A 155 31.59 0.32 14.42
N MET A 156 30.72 0.28 15.42
CA MET A 156 29.49 1.09 15.48
C MET A 156 29.77 2.54 15.86
N ASN A 157 30.63 2.77 16.86
CA ASN A 157 31.05 4.12 17.24
C ASN A 157 31.79 4.82 16.08
N GLU A 158 32.61 4.11 15.32
CA GLU A 158 33.23 4.62 14.08
C GLU A 158 32.17 5.09 13.05
N VAL A 159 31.08 4.34 12.88
CA VAL A 159 29.97 4.68 11.96
C VAL A 159 29.17 5.89 12.47
N LEU A 160 28.92 5.98 13.78
CA LEU A 160 28.25 7.12 14.40
C LEU A 160 29.08 8.40 14.29
N VAL A 161 30.38 8.35 14.62
CA VAL A 161 31.30 9.50 14.50
C VAL A 161 31.41 9.97 13.04
N LYS A 162 31.65 9.06 12.09
CA LYS A 162 31.67 9.37 10.65
C LYS A 162 30.37 10.01 10.16
N THR A 163 29.22 9.58 10.72
CA THR A 163 27.90 10.16 10.37
C THR A 163 27.74 11.55 10.96
N ARG A 164 28.13 11.75 12.22
CA ARG A 164 28.10 13.05 12.89
C ARG A 164 28.98 14.07 12.16
N GLU A 165 30.22 13.71 11.82
CA GLU A 165 31.10 14.54 10.98
C GLU A 165 30.41 14.96 9.67
N ASN A 166 29.65 14.06 9.04
CA ASN A 166 28.94 14.35 7.80
C ASN A 166 27.78 15.35 8.03
N VAL A 167 27.03 15.22 9.13
CA VAL A 167 25.99 16.17 9.53
C VAL A 167 26.60 17.54 9.87
N GLU A 168 27.73 17.58 10.59
CA GLU A 168 28.47 18.80 10.90
C GLU A 168 29.02 19.47 9.62
N LYS A 169 29.51 18.70 8.63
CA LYS A 169 29.92 19.20 7.31
C LYS A 169 28.75 19.78 6.51
N ILE A 170 27.58 19.13 6.54
CA ILE A 170 26.34 19.65 5.91
C ILE A 170 25.86 20.93 6.60
N GLY A 171 25.96 21.01 7.94
CA GLY A 171 25.65 22.22 8.72
C GLY A 171 26.61 23.37 8.43
N ALA A 172 27.91 23.10 8.34
CA ALA A 172 28.92 24.09 7.94
C ALA A 172 28.65 24.62 6.52
N ALA A 173 28.29 23.75 5.57
CA ALA A 173 27.92 24.16 4.21
C ALA A 173 26.63 25.02 4.18
N ALA A 174 25.65 24.73 5.03
CA ALA A 174 24.45 25.56 5.17
C ALA A 174 24.77 26.94 5.75
N ASN A 175 25.57 27.00 6.83
CA ASN A 175 25.99 28.24 7.48
C ASN A 175 26.84 29.13 6.56
N ASN A 176 27.76 28.51 5.81
CA ASN A 176 28.62 29.20 4.82
C ASN A 176 27.87 29.52 3.51
N ARG A 177 26.58 29.18 3.39
CA ARG A 177 25.74 29.32 2.19
C ARG A 177 26.27 28.62 0.94
N THR A 178 27.12 27.60 1.10
CA THR A 178 27.66 26.77 0.01
C THR A 178 26.83 25.50 -0.25
N LEU A 179 25.78 25.26 0.56
CA LEU A 179 24.83 24.17 0.33
C LEU A 179 23.90 24.50 -0.85
N ASN A 180 24.05 23.76 -1.95
CA ASN A 180 23.18 23.86 -3.11
C ASN A 180 21.72 23.48 -2.76
N ARG A 181 20.77 24.30 -3.19
CA ARG A 181 19.33 24.00 -3.08
C ARG A 181 18.96 22.83 -3.98
N LYS A 182 18.10 21.94 -3.49
CA LYS A 182 17.47 20.89 -4.32
C LYS A 182 16.30 21.48 -5.10
N ALA A 183 16.07 20.95 -6.30
CA ALA A 183 14.97 21.38 -7.17
C ALA A 183 13.62 21.35 -6.41
N GLY A 184 12.85 22.44 -6.51
CA GLY A 184 11.55 22.58 -5.85
C GLY A 184 11.58 22.65 -4.31
N MET A 185 12.75 22.78 -3.68
CA MET A 185 12.91 22.87 -2.22
C MET A 185 13.48 24.22 -1.75
N THR A 186 13.17 24.59 -0.51
CA THR A 186 13.89 25.66 0.19
C THR A 186 15.28 25.18 0.62
N LEU A 187 16.18 26.11 0.96
CA LEU A 187 17.51 25.76 1.50
C LEU A 187 17.40 24.91 2.77
N LEU A 188 16.49 25.26 3.69
CA LEU A 188 16.26 24.52 4.93
C LEU A 188 15.67 23.12 4.69
N GLN A 189 14.74 22.97 3.73
CA GLN A 189 14.23 21.65 3.33
C GLN A 189 15.31 20.79 2.67
N SER A 190 16.19 21.40 1.88
CA SER A 190 17.32 20.70 1.24
C SER A 190 18.28 20.15 2.30
N PHE A 191 18.65 21.00 3.27
CA PHE A 191 19.45 20.66 4.46
C PHE A 191 18.82 19.53 5.29
N GLU A 192 17.55 19.66 5.72
CA GLU A 192 16.87 18.62 6.50
C GLU A 192 16.79 17.29 5.72
N ALA A 193 16.57 17.32 4.40
CA ALA A 193 16.54 16.12 3.57
C ALA A 193 17.92 15.43 3.45
N ASP A 194 19.03 16.18 3.38
CA ASP A 194 20.38 15.59 3.37
C ASP A 194 20.77 15.02 4.73
N VAL A 195 20.49 15.74 5.82
CA VAL A 195 20.75 15.28 7.18
C VAL A 195 19.93 14.02 7.51
N ASN A 196 18.63 14.00 7.18
CA ASN A 196 17.80 12.81 7.41
C ASN A 196 18.23 11.63 6.50
N SER A 197 18.70 11.89 5.27
CA SER A 197 19.29 10.85 4.42
C SER A 197 20.57 10.25 5.03
N ALA A 198 21.46 11.07 5.57
CA ALA A 198 22.69 10.61 6.24
C ALA A 198 22.39 9.76 7.47
N LEU A 199 21.47 10.20 8.33
CA LEU A 199 21.11 9.52 9.57
C LEU A 199 20.38 8.18 9.32
N ASN A 200 19.55 8.08 8.27
CA ASN A 200 18.95 6.79 7.89
C ASN A 200 19.99 5.81 7.33
N LYS A 201 20.94 6.26 6.49
CA LYS A 201 22.04 5.43 5.97
C LYS A 201 22.92 4.87 7.09
N CYS A 202 23.24 5.69 8.10
CA CYS A 202 23.97 5.28 9.30
C CYS A 202 23.33 4.05 9.98
N ARG A 203 22.01 4.09 10.18
CA ARG A 203 21.21 3.00 10.76
C ARG A 203 21.26 1.72 9.93
N GLU A 204 21.24 1.83 8.60
CA GLU A 204 21.33 0.69 7.70
C GLU A 204 22.75 0.08 7.61
N GLU A 205 23.79 0.91 7.61
CA GLU A 205 25.20 0.44 7.69
C GLU A 205 25.48 -0.26 9.02
N ALA A 206 24.98 0.30 10.13
CA ALA A 206 25.12 -0.27 11.47
C ALA A 206 24.40 -1.62 11.59
N ALA A 207 23.14 -1.74 11.15
CA ALA A 207 22.39 -3.00 11.23
C ALA A 207 23.09 -4.16 10.49
N LYS A 208 23.63 -3.88 9.29
CA LYS A 208 24.37 -4.87 8.49
C LYS A 208 25.67 -5.32 9.17
N LYS A 209 26.46 -4.37 9.69
CA LYS A 209 27.70 -4.65 10.45
C LYS A 209 27.43 -5.37 11.78
N ALA A 210 26.28 -5.15 12.41
CA ALA A 210 25.94 -5.83 13.64
C ALA A 210 25.64 -7.31 13.36
N LEU A 211 24.79 -7.60 12.37
CA LEU A 211 24.40 -8.96 12.04
C LEU A 211 25.53 -9.82 11.46
N SER A 212 26.53 -9.21 10.79
CA SER A 212 27.71 -9.94 10.29
C SER A 212 28.55 -10.54 11.41
N ASN A 213 28.64 -9.86 12.55
CA ASN A 213 29.52 -10.24 13.66
C ASN A 213 28.81 -11.19 14.64
N VAL A 214 27.48 -11.13 14.74
CA VAL A 214 26.68 -12.01 15.62
C VAL A 214 26.82 -13.48 15.21
N ARG A 215 27.17 -14.33 16.19
CA ARG A 215 27.34 -15.79 16.05
C ARG A 215 26.07 -16.46 15.54
N ARG A 216 26.19 -17.47 14.66
CA ARG A 216 25.06 -18.28 14.13
C ARG A 216 24.18 -18.90 15.23
N THR A 217 24.75 -19.17 16.40
CA THR A 217 24.04 -19.78 17.55
C THR A 217 23.24 -18.79 18.40
N ASN A 218 23.33 -17.48 18.15
CA ASN A 218 22.58 -16.45 18.89
C ASN A 218 21.08 -16.57 18.61
N SER A 219 20.25 -16.57 19.65
CA SER A 219 18.82 -16.86 19.51
C SER A 219 18.05 -15.82 18.67
N PHE A 220 18.41 -14.53 18.71
CA PHE A 220 17.80 -13.54 17.82
C PHE A 220 18.15 -13.79 16.35
N LYS A 221 19.40 -14.16 16.06
CA LYS A 221 19.84 -14.47 14.70
C LYS A 221 19.10 -15.69 14.14
N VAL A 222 18.94 -16.76 14.93
CA VAL A 222 18.15 -17.94 14.55
C VAL A 222 16.67 -17.61 14.30
N MET A 223 16.05 -16.74 15.11
CA MET A 223 14.66 -16.30 14.87
C MET A 223 14.48 -15.52 13.57
N ILE A 224 15.45 -14.67 13.21
CA ILE A 224 15.42 -13.88 11.97
C ILE A 224 15.74 -14.74 10.75
N GLU A 225 16.74 -15.61 10.81
CA GLU A 225 17.10 -16.52 9.72
C GLU A 225 15.97 -17.54 9.41
N ALA A 226 15.24 -18.00 10.43
CA ALA A 226 13.99 -18.75 10.26
C ALA A 226 12.84 -17.89 9.69
N GLY A 227 12.84 -16.60 10.00
CA GLY A 227 11.76 -15.65 9.72
C GLY A 227 10.58 -15.74 10.68
N SER A 228 10.78 -16.29 11.90
CA SER A 228 9.71 -16.50 12.88
C SER A 228 9.26 -15.20 13.53
N LYS A 229 10.20 -14.35 13.98
CA LYS A 229 9.93 -13.03 14.56
C LYS A 229 11.17 -12.13 14.52
N GLY A 230 10.97 -10.83 14.34
CA GLY A 230 12.03 -9.82 14.29
C GLY A 230 12.61 -9.57 12.89
N THR A 231 13.49 -8.57 12.82
CA THR A 231 14.25 -8.14 11.62
C THR A 231 15.62 -7.63 12.06
N ASP A 232 16.58 -7.52 11.14
CA ASP A 232 17.95 -7.03 11.38
C ASP A 232 17.96 -5.69 12.15
N LEU A 233 17.01 -4.82 11.82
CA LEU A 233 16.83 -3.52 12.47
C LEU A 233 16.46 -3.66 13.95
N ASN A 234 15.67 -4.67 14.33
CA ASN A 234 15.29 -4.88 15.73
C ASN A 234 16.50 -5.28 16.59
N ILE A 235 17.40 -6.14 16.09
CA ILE A 235 18.67 -6.43 16.80
C ILE A 235 19.48 -5.13 16.94
N CYS A 236 19.63 -4.36 15.86
CA CYS A 236 20.38 -3.10 15.88
C CYS A 236 19.85 -2.09 16.92
N GLN A 237 18.52 -1.96 17.05
CA GLN A 237 17.89 -1.05 18.00
C GLN A 237 17.97 -1.54 19.46
N ILE A 238 17.94 -2.85 19.68
CA ILE A 238 18.12 -3.44 21.02
C ILE A 238 19.59 -3.31 21.46
N ALA A 239 20.51 -3.83 20.65
CA ALA A 239 21.91 -4.04 21.01
C ALA A 239 22.84 -2.85 20.78
N VAL A 240 22.50 -1.92 19.87
CA VAL A 240 23.41 -0.84 19.45
C VAL A 240 22.79 0.56 19.61
N PHE A 241 21.88 0.98 18.73
CA PHE A 241 21.23 2.29 18.81
C PHE A 241 19.85 2.35 18.14
N VAL A 242 18.91 3.08 18.75
CA VAL A 242 17.52 3.17 18.27
C VAL A 242 17.38 4.02 17.00
N GLY A 243 18.14 5.11 16.89
CA GLY A 243 18.26 5.94 15.68
C GLY A 243 17.38 7.21 15.67
N GLN A 244 17.32 7.88 14.51
CA GLN A 244 16.57 9.13 14.32
C GLN A 244 15.06 8.90 14.52
N GLN A 245 14.47 9.66 15.45
CA GLN A 245 13.03 9.76 15.65
C GLN A 245 12.49 10.88 14.76
N ASN A 246 11.54 10.58 13.87
CA ASN A 246 10.85 11.58 13.06
C ASN A 246 9.38 11.69 13.51
N VAL A 247 8.83 12.91 13.45
CA VAL A 247 7.42 13.25 13.72
C VAL A 247 6.83 13.97 12.52
N ALA A 248 5.61 13.61 12.11
CA ALA A 248 4.92 14.11 10.91
C ALA A 248 5.79 14.02 9.63
N GLY A 249 6.60 12.95 9.53
CA GLY A 249 7.55 12.73 8.43
C GLY A 249 8.83 13.59 8.47
N SER A 250 9.06 14.38 9.54
CA SER A 250 10.19 15.32 9.68
C SER A 250 11.01 15.08 10.95
N ARG A 251 12.25 15.57 11.05
CA ARG A 251 13.00 15.53 12.33
C ARG A 251 12.28 16.38 13.38
N ILE A 252 12.38 16.00 14.66
CA ILE A 252 11.60 16.57 15.77
C ILE A 252 11.51 18.12 15.68
N PRO A 253 10.30 18.70 15.56
CA PRO A 253 10.13 20.13 15.34
C PRO A 253 10.51 20.95 16.58
N PHE A 254 10.78 22.25 16.37
CA PHE A 254 11.04 23.19 17.45
C PHE A 254 9.74 23.57 18.17
N GLY A 255 9.34 22.77 19.16
CA GLY A 255 8.17 23.04 20.01
C GLY A 255 8.35 24.22 20.97
N PHE A 256 9.59 24.62 21.26
CA PHE A 256 9.93 25.84 21.98
C PHE A 256 10.53 26.88 21.03
N ARG A 257 10.57 28.15 21.44
CA ARG A 257 11.15 29.27 20.66
C ARG A 257 12.57 28.91 20.16
N ARG A 258 12.67 28.58 18.87
CA ARG A 258 13.90 28.19 18.15
C ARG A 258 14.65 26.97 18.73
N ARG A 259 13.99 26.05 19.45
CA ARG A 259 14.61 24.81 19.96
C ARG A 259 13.61 23.69 20.27
N THR A 260 14.09 22.45 20.37
CA THR A 260 13.25 21.25 20.62
C THR A 260 12.89 21.05 22.10
N LEU A 261 13.84 21.30 23.01
CA LEU A 261 13.67 21.23 24.47
C LEU A 261 14.41 22.39 25.16
N PRO A 262 14.04 22.77 26.40
CA PRO A 262 14.70 23.84 27.15
C PRO A 262 16.17 23.56 27.51
N HIS A 263 16.62 22.31 27.37
CA HIS A 263 18.00 21.87 27.61
C HIS A 263 18.96 22.17 26.43
N PHE A 264 18.43 22.37 25.22
CA PHE A 264 19.24 22.67 24.03
C PHE A 264 19.40 24.18 23.84
N MET A 265 20.46 24.56 23.12
CA MET A 265 20.69 25.94 22.69
C MET A 265 19.64 26.38 21.67
N LEU A 266 19.54 27.70 21.45
CA LEU A 266 18.74 28.26 20.36
C LEU A 266 19.39 27.88 19.01
N ASP A 267 18.55 27.50 18.04
CA ASP A 267 18.93 27.13 16.68
C ASP A 267 19.86 25.91 16.57
N ASP A 268 19.81 25.00 17.55
CA ASP A 268 20.52 23.73 17.51
C ASP A 268 19.83 22.75 16.53
N TYR A 269 20.38 22.64 15.32
CA TYR A 269 19.98 21.68 14.28
C TYR A 269 20.73 20.33 14.34
N GLY A 270 21.59 20.13 15.35
CA GLY A 270 22.41 18.94 15.54
C GLY A 270 21.57 17.66 15.71
N GLU A 271 22.22 16.50 15.56
CA GLU A 271 21.55 15.21 15.56
C GLU A 271 20.81 14.95 16.89
N THR A 272 21.45 15.23 18.03
CA THR A 272 20.89 14.97 19.36
C THR A 272 19.75 15.93 19.73
N SER A 273 19.85 17.22 19.37
CA SER A 273 18.76 18.20 19.53
C SER A 273 17.52 17.81 18.74
N ARG A 274 17.70 17.31 17.52
CA ARG A 274 16.63 17.03 16.55
C ARG A 274 16.11 15.59 16.56
N GLY A 275 16.43 14.81 17.59
CA GLY A 275 15.80 13.50 17.85
C GLY A 275 16.59 12.25 17.44
N MET A 276 17.90 12.32 17.22
CA MET A 276 18.75 11.13 17.11
C MET A 276 18.92 10.47 18.49
N ALA A 277 18.45 9.23 18.63
CA ALA A 277 18.74 8.39 19.79
C ALA A 277 19.99 7.55 19.52
N ASN A 278 21.09 7.88 20.21
CA ASN A 278 22.42 7.29 20.00
C ASN A 278 22.64 6.01 20.82
N ARG A 279 21.74 5.69 21.75
CA ARG A 279 21.80 4.49 22.60
C ARG A 279 20.82 3.41 22.18
N GLY A 280 21.15 2.16 22.45
CA GLY A 280 20.28 1.00 22.29
C GLY A 280 19.41 0.76 23.52
N TYR A 281 18.36 -0.07 23.39
CA TYR A 281 17.49 -0.39 24.54
C TYR A 281 18.23 -1.10 25.70
N VAL A 282 19.35 -1.78 25.44
CA VAL A 282 20.19 -2.43 26.47
C VAL A 282 20.99 -1.41 27.31
N GLU A 283 21.49 -0.33 26.71
CA GLU A 283 22.24 0.72 27.45
C GLU A 283 21.30 1.72 28.14
N GLY A 284 20.07 1.87 27.64
CA GLY A 284 19.04 2.76 28.17
C GLY A 284 19.14 4.18 27.63
N LEU A 285 18.03 4.67 27.05
CA LEU A 285 17.91 5.99 26.45
C LEU A 285 18.13 7.12 27.48
N LYS A 286 18.80 8.20 27.08
CA LYS A 286 18.90 9.43 27.86
C LYS A 286 17.53 10.11 27.99
N PRO A 287 17.26 10.96 29.00
CA PRO A 287 15.95 11.58 29.19
C PRO A 287 15.40 12.34 27.97
N HIS A 288 16.27 13.03 27.22
CA HIS A 288 15.87 13.72 25.98
C HIS A 288 15.58 12.74 24.82
N GLU A 289 16.39 11.68 24.67
CA GLU A 289 16.16 10.62 23.68
C GLU A 289 14.86 9.87 23.96
N PHE A 290 14.60 9.55 25.24
CA PHE A 290 13.35 8.95 25.71
C PHE A 290 12.15 9.85 25.41
N PHE A 291 12.21 11.15 25.70
CA PHE A 291 11.12 12.07 25.39
C PHE A 291 10.83 12.11 23.88
N PHE A 292 11.85 12.27 23.03
CA PHE A 292 11.67 12.26 21.57
C PHE A 292 11.16 10.92 21.03
N HIS A 293 11.58 9.80 21.62
CA HIS A 293 11.07 8.47 21.27
C HIS A 293 9.59 8.30 21.67
N THR A 294 9.19 8.75 22.86
CA THR A 294 7.77 8.75 23.27
C THR A 294 6.91 9.67 22.40
N MET A 295 7.46 10.79 21.91
CA MET A 295 6.77 11.71 21.00
C MET A 295 6.48 11.03 19.65
N ALA A 296 7.47 10.38 19.03
CA ALA A 296 7.28 9.63 17.79
C ALA A 296 6.38 8.39 17.98
N GLY A 297 6.53 7.67 19.09
CA GLY A 297 5.65 6.54 19.43
C GLY A 297 4.19 6.97 19.64
N ARG A 298 3.96 8.16 20.21
CA ARG A 298 2.61 8.71 20.42
C ARG A 298 1.91 9.06 19.11
N GLU A 299 2.63 9.56 18.10
CA GLU A 299 2.08 9.75 16.75
C GLU A 299 1.59 8.42 16.17
N GLY A 300 2.43 7.37 16.17
CA GLY A 300 2.04 6.05 15.67
C GLY A 300 0.80 5.45 16.36
N LEU A 301 0.66 5.65 17.68
CA LEU A 301 -0.53 5.23 18.43
C LEU A 301 -1.80 5.99 18.02
N ILE A 302 -1.70 7.31 17.82
CA ILE A 302 -2.82 8.15 17.36
C ILE A 302 -3.21 7.79 15.92
N ASP A 303 -2.23 7.65 15.04
CA ASP A 303 -2.41 7.26 13.64
C ASP A 303 -3.10 5.89 13.51
N THR A 304 -2.75 4.95 14.38
CA THR A 304 -3.42 3.64 14.46
C THR A 304 -4.88 3.81 14.86
N ALA A 305 -5.16 4.52 15.97
CA ALA A 305 -6.52 4.70 16.48
C ALA A 305 -7.45 5.41 15.49
N VAL A 306 -7.01 6.51 14.87
CA VAL A 306 -7.83 7.32 13.96
C VAL A 306 -8.12 6.58 12.65
N LYS A 307 -7.09 5.98 12.02
CA LYS A 307 -7.27 5.33 10.72
C LYS A 307 -7.97 3.97 10.82
N THR A 308 -8.08 3.35 12.00
CA THR A 308 -8.90 2.15 12.20
C THR A 308 -10.40 2.43 12.00
N SER A 309 -10.92 3.56 12.48
CA SER A 309 -12.31 3.96 12.18
C SER A 309 -12.53 4.22 10.69
N ASP A 310 -11.62 4.94 10.05
CA ASP A 310 -11.72 5.27 8.61
C ASP A 310 -11.68 4.01 7.73
N THR A 311 -10.81 3.06 8.05
CA THR A 311 -10.67 1.81 7.27
C THR A 311 -11.83 0.85 7.49
N GLY A 312 -12.38 0.75 8.71
CA GLY A 312 -13.61 -0.01 8.97
C GLY A 312 -14.83 0.57 8.24
N TYR A 313 -14.95 1.90 8.19
CA TYR A 313 -16.01 2.59 7.44
C TYR A 313 -15.82 2.45 5.91
N LEU A 314 -14.58 2.49 5.43
CA LEU A 314 -14.23 2.21 4.03
C LEU A 314 -14.61 0.78 3.62
N GLN A 315 -14.33 -0.23 4.44
CA GLN A 315 -14.76 -1.62 4.21
C GLN A 315 -16.28 -1.71 4.06
N ARG A 316 -17.06 -1.05 4.94
CA ARG A 316 -18.53 -1.00 4.83
C ARG A 316 -18.99 -0.35 3.51
N LYS A 317 -18.34 0.73 3.07
CA LYS A 317 -18.62 1.41 1.79
C LYS A 317 -18.35 0.54 0.58
N LEU A 318 -17.21 -0.15 0.55
CA LEU A 318 -16.84 -1.05 -0.54
C LEU A 318 -17.83 -2.21 -0.67
N ILE A 319 -18.21 -2.84 0.45
CA ILE A 319 -19.21 -3.92 0.46
C ILE A 319 -20.55 -3.40 -0.05
N LYS A 320 -21.03 -2.25 0.46
CA LYS A 320 -22.34 -1.69 0.08
C LYS A 320 -22.45 -1.21 -1.37
N ALA A 321 -21.32 -0.98 -2.05
CA ALA A 321 -21.29 -0.66 -3.47
C ALA A 321 -21.16 -1.90 -4.38
N LEU A 322 -20.79 -3.07 -3.84
CA LEU A 322 -20.48 -4.28 -4.63
C LEU A 322 -21.26 -5.54 -4.20
N GLU A 323 -22.10 -5.49 -3.16
CA GLU A 323 -22.78 -6.68 -2.59
C GLU A 323 -23.66 -7.48 -3.57
N ASP A 324 -24.17 -6.80 -4.61
CA ASP A 324 -25.03 -7.37 -5.66
C ASP A 324 -24.25 -7.91 -6.89
N VAL A 325 -22.93 -7.71 -6.94
CA VAL A 325 -22.11 -8.03 -8.12
C VAL A 325 -21.65 -9.49 -8.09
N HIS A 326 -22.11 -10.26 -9.07
CA HIS A 326 -21.93 -11.72 -9.12
C HIS A 326 -21.52 -12.21 -10.52
N ALA A 327 -20.94 -13.41 -10.57
CA ALA A 327 -20.66 -14.12 -11.82
C ALA A 327 -21.91 -14.85 -12.33
N ALA A 328 -22.33 -14.57 -13.55
CA ALA A 328 -23.50 -15.20 -14.19
C ALA A 328 -23.13 -16.49 -14.95
N TYR A 329 -24.13 -17.33 -15.24
CA TYR A 329 -23.95 -18.63 -15.92
C TYR A 329 -23.41 -18.55 -17.37
N ASP A 330 -23.51 -17.39 -18.02
CA ASP A 330 -22.90 -17.10 -19.33
C ASP A 330 -21.42 -16.68 -19.23
N GLY A 331 -20.85 -16.64 -18.02
CA GLY A 331 -19.50 -16.18 -17.73
C GLY A 331 -19.34 -14.65 -17.63
N THR A 332 -20.43 -13.87 -17.73
CA THR A 332 -20.40 -12.42 -17.54
C THR A 332 -20.45 -12.02 -16.05
N VAL A 333 -20.09 -10.77 -15.75
CA VAL A 333 -20.27 -10.16 -14.42
C VAL A 333 -21.40 -9.16 -14.48
N ARG A 334 -22.38 -9.31 -13.58
CA ARG A 334 -23.60 -8.49 -13.54
C ARG A 334 -23.94 -8.04 -12.13
N ASN A 335 -24.75 -6.98 -12.02
CA ASN A 335 -25.42 -6.62 -10.76
C ASN A 335 -26.80 -7.28 -10.65
N ALA A 336 -27.51 -7.02 -9.55
CA ALA A 336 -28.84 -7.59 -9.28
C ALA A 336 -29.93 -7.24 -10.33
N ASN A 337 -29.78 -6.14 -11.07
CA ASN A 337 -30.69 -5.77 -12.16
C ASN A 337 -30.24 -6.32 -13.52
N GLU A 338 -29.29 -7.27 -13.53
CA GLU A 338 -28.73 -7.92 -14.71
C GLU A 338 -27.91 -6.98 -15.63
N GLU A 339 -27.60 -5.76 -15.18
CA GLU A 339 -26.74 -4.82 -15.92
C GLU A 339 -25.31 -5.39 -16.01
N LEU A 340 -24.74 -5.38 -17.21
CA LEU A 340 -23.40 -5.92 -17.49
C LEU A 340 -22.30 -4.98 -16.99
N ILE A 341 -21.41 -5.49 -16.13
CA ILE A 341 -20.22 -4.77 -15.64
C ILE A 341 -18.96 -5.25 -16.38
N GLN A 342 -18.76 -6.56 -16.51
CA GLN A 342 -17.65 -7.15 -17.26
C GLN A 342 -18.14 -8.25 -18.20
N PHE A 343 -17.63 -8.29 -19.43
CA PHE A 343 -17.93 -9.37 -20.37
C PHE A 343 -17.38 -10.73 -19.93
N MET A 344 -16.31 -10.75 -19.12
CA MET A 344 -15.75 -11.92 -18.43
C MET A 344 -15.11 -11.45 -17.13
N TYR A 345 -15.25 -12.24 -16.06
CA TYR A 345 -14.70 -11.91 -14.74
C TYR A 345 -13.18 -11.68 -14.77
N GLY A 346 -12.75 -10.49 -14.34
CA GLY A 346 -11.33 -10.12 -14.30
C GLY A 346 -10.63 -10.11 -15.66
N GLU A 347 -11.39 -9.94 -16.74
CA GLU A 347 -10.96 -9.96 -18.16
C GLU A 347 -10.44 -11.34 -18.67
N ASP A 348 -10.25 -12.34 -17.79
CA ASP A 348 -9.75 -13.68 -18.11
C ASP A 348 -10.74 -14.83 -17.84
N GLY A 349 -11.77 -14.62 -17.02
CA GLY A 349 -12.75 -15.64 -16.63
C GLY A 349 -12.28 -16.62 -15.55
N LEU A 350 -11.21 -16.30 -14.82
CA LEU A 350 -10.52 -17.22 -13.90
C LEU A 350 -10.78 -16.93 -12.42
N ASP A 351 -10.68 -17.97 -11.57
CA ASP A 351 -10.67 -17.84 -10.11
C ASP A 351 -9.33 -17.24 -9.64
N GLY A 352 -9.42 -16.19 -8.81
CA GLY A 352 -8.26 -15.54 -8.20
C GLY A 352 -7.47 -16.42 -7.24
N ALA A 353 -8.08 -17.44 -6.62
CA ALA A 353 -7.44 -18.38 -5.72
C ALA A 353 -6.66 -19.51 -6.44
N ARG A 354 -6.88 -19.68 -7.75
CA ARG A 354 -6.23 -20.72 -8.59
C ARG A 354 -5.10 -20.19 -9.47
N ILE A 355 -4.81 -18.89 -9.39
CA ILE A 355 -3.75 -18.22 -10.15
C ILE A 355 -2.43 -18.27 -9.37
N GLU A 356 -1.39 -18.81 -10.00
CA GLU A 356 -0.06 -18.86 -9.41
C GLU A 356 0.77 -17.64 -9.78
N GLY A 357 1.16 -16.86 -8.77
CA GLY A 357 2.12 -15.77 -8.91
C GLY A 357 3.57 -16.23 -8.98
N GLY A 358 4.41 -15.44 -9.65
CA GLY A 358 5.86 -15.66 -9.70
C GLY A 358 6.38 -16.41 -10.93
N GLN A 359 5.53 -16.70 -11.93
CA GLN A 359 5.90 -17.52 -13.09
C GLN A 359 6.80 -16.74 -14.06
N LEU A 360 7.95 -17.32 -14.43
CA LEU A 360 8.94 -16.67 -15.30
C LEU A 360 8.43 -16.51 -16.74
N PHE A 361 8.50 -15.28 -17.27
CA PHE A 361 8.11 -14.96 -18.64
C PHE A 361 9.30 -14.37 -19.44
N PRO A 362 10.31 -15.18 -19.82
CA PRO A 362 11.54 -14.69 -20.43
C PRO A 362 11.42 -14.29 -21.91
N LEU A 363 10.33 -14.64 -22.59
CA LEU A 363 10.15 -14.46 -24.05
C LEU A 363 10.52 -13.06 -24.59
N PRO A 364 10.04 -11.93 -24.03
CA PRO A 364 10.38 -10.61 -24.57
C PRO A 364 11.88 -10.27 -24.48
N PHE A 365 12.59 -10.77 -23.46
CA PHE A 365 14.03 -10.49 -23.23
C PHE A 365 15.00 -11.43 -23.96
N ARG A 366 14.51 -12.31 -24.84
CA ARG A 366 15.37 -13.12 -25.70
C ARG A 366 15.90 -12.28 -26.87
N ASP A 367 17.20 -12.34 -27.11
CA ASP A 367 17.85 -11.79 -28.32
C ASP A 367 17.52 -12.68 -29.54
N ASN A 368 17.66 -12.18 -30.78
CA ASN A 368 17.34 -12.97 -31.97
C ASN A 368 18.16 -14.27 -32.04
N LYS A 369 19.45 -14.22 -31.67
CA LYS A 369 20.33 -15.40 -31.59
C LYS A 369 19.91 -16.40 -30.50
N GLU A 370 19.37 -15.93 -29.36
CA GLU A 370 18.82 -16.83 -28.33
C GLU A 370 17.54 -17.51 -28.84
N MET A 371 16.66 -16.79 -29.55
CA MET A 371 15.44 -17.35 -30.15
C MET A 371 15.74 -18.49 -31.13
N GLU A 372 16.70 -18.31 -32.04
CA GLU A 372 17.09 -19.37 -32.97
C GLU A 372 17.68 -20.60 -32.26
N GLN A 373 18.59 -20.38 -31.30
CA GLN A 373 19.22 -21.48 -30.55
C GLN A 373 18.23 -22.30 -29.71
N MET A 374 17.15 -21.66 -29.22
CA MET A 374 16.13 -22.29 -28.37
C MET A 374 14.97 -22.91 -29.17
N TYR A 375 14.50 -22.26 -30.25
CA TYR A 375 13.24 -22.62 -30.93
C TYR A 375 13.39 -23.07 -32.40
N LYS A 376 14.20 -22.40 -33.22
CA LYS A 376 14.33 -22.67 -34.67
C LYS A 376 15.05 -24.00 -34.99
N TYR A 377 14.62 -24.73 -36.01
CA TYR A 377 15.34 -25.93 -36.50
C TYR A 377 16.30 -25.59 -37.65
N GLU A 378 17.26 -26.49 -37.91
CA GLU A 378 18.31 -26.32 -38.92
C GLU A 378 17.83 -26.81 -40.30
N TYR A 379 17.00 -26.02 -40.97
CA TYR A 379 16.57 -26.22 -42.36
C TYR A 379 17.21 -25.19 -43.30
N GLU A 380 17.45 -25.58 -44.56
CA GLU A 380 17.98 -24.72 -45.62
C GLU A 380 16.89 -23.80 -46.19
N ALA A 381 17.30 -22.77 -46.96
CA ALA A 381 16.39 -21.87 -47.65
C ALA A 381 15.45 -22.58 -48.64
N ASP A 382 15.93 -23.66 -49.27
CA ASP A 382 15.17 -24.48 -50.23
C ASP A 382 14.08 -25.36 -49.58
N GLY A 383 13.81 -25.19 -48.28
CA GLY A 383 12.83 -25.99 -47.54
C GLY A 383 13.27 -27.43 -47.26
N THR A 384 14.57 -27.73 -47.33
CA THR A 384 15.13 -29.05 -47.05
C THR A 384 15.80 -29.10 -45.66
N PHE A 385 15.80 -30.27 -45.03
CA PHE A 385 16.41 -30.46 -43.70
C PHE A 385 17.92 -30.69 -43.80
N THR A 386 18.73 -29.85 -43.13
CA THR A 386 20.20 -29.96 -43.16
C THR A 386 20.70 -31.32 -42.64
N GLY A 387 21.96 -31.65 -42.92
CA GLY A 387 22.64 -32.85 -42.41
C GLY A 387 22.64 -32.98 -40.87
N LYS A 388 22.52 -31.86 -40.13
CA LYS A 388 22.76 -31.76 -38.67
C LYS A 388 21.50 -31.81 -37.79
N VAL A 389 20.30 -31.73 -38.39
CA VAL A 389 19.00 -31.64 -37.71
C VAL A 389 18.84 -32.60 -36.53
N GLY A 390 18.50 -32.05 -35.36
CA GLY A 390 18.16 -32.80 -34.15
C GLY A 390 19.34 -33.29 -33.31
N GLY A 391 20.59 -33.04 -33.75
CA GLY A 391 21.82 -33.32 -32.99
C GLY A 391 21.84 -34.68 -32.29
N ASN A 392 22.25 -34.71 -31.02
CA ASN A 392 22.25 -35.93 -30.19
C ASN A 392 21.01 -36.07 -29.28
N TYR A 393 19.95 -35.27 -29.49
CA TYR A 393 18.76 -35.24 -28.61
C TYR A 393 17.48 -35.80 -29.24
N MET A 394 17.47 -36.03 -30.56
CA MET A 394 16.33 -36.55 -31.33
C MET A 394 16.64 -37.90 -31.98
N ASP A 395 15.64 -38.78 -32.00
CA ASP A 395 15.77 -40.17 -32.44
C ASP A 395 16.10 -40.32 -33.95
N PRO A 396 16.99 -41.26 -34.35
CA PRO A 396 17.27 -41.55 -35.76
C PRO A 396 16.05 -41.87 -36.63
N HIS A 397 15.04 -42.55 -36.10
CA HIS A 397 13.78 -42.85 -36.79
C HIS A 397 12.98 -41.56 -37.04
N VAL A 398 12.85 -40.71 -36.01
CA VAL A 398 12.18 -39.41 -36.12
C VAL A 398 12.90 -38.48 -37.10
N LYS A 399 14.23 -38.50 -37.14
CA LYS A 399 15.03 -37.77 -38.16
C LYS A 399 14.73 -38.26 -39.58
N LYS A 400 14.58 -39.57 -39.80
CA LYS A 400 14.23 -40.13 -41.11
C LYS A 400 12.80 -39.75 -41.53
N MET A 401 11.86 -39.80 -40.57
CA MET A 401 10.46 -39.38 -40.78
C MET A 401 10.37 -37.91 -41.20
N LEU A 402 11.02 -36.99 -40.47
CA LEU A 402 11.06 -35.56 -40.81
C LEU A 402 11.63 -35.32 -42.22
N ARG A 403 12.74 -35.97 -42.56
CA ARG A 403 13.39 -35.85 -43.88
C ARG A 403 12.59 -36.44 -45.05
N ALA A 404 11.55 -37.23 -44.80
CA ALA A 404 10.78 -37.87 -45.86
C ALA A 404 9.73 -36.96 -46.51
N ASP A 405 9.32 -35.87 -45.84
CA ASP A 405 8.23 -35.00 -46.27
C ASP A 405 8.56 -33.51 -46.01
N PRO A 406 8.63 -32.66 -47.07
CA PRO A 406 8.87 -31.22 -46.96
C PRO A 406 7.79 -30.42 -46.22
N GLU A 407 6.55 -30.90 -46.11
CA GLU A 407 5.48 -30.20 -45.37
C GLU A 407 5.83 -30.00 -43.89
N ASN A 408 6.66 -30.90 -43.34
CA ASN A 408 7.18 -30.79 -41.98
C ASN A 408 8.02 -29.53 -41.76
N VAL A 409 8.75 -29.06 -42.77
CA VAL A 409 9.50 -27.80 -42.67
C VAL A 409 8.53 -26.61 -42.59
N ARG A 410 7.42 -26.62 -43.36
CA ARG A 410 6.36 -25.59 -43.25
C ARG A 410 5.74 -25.57 -41.86
N LYS A 411 5.41 -26.74 -41.28
CA LYS A 411 4.86 -26.83 -39.91
C LYS A 411 5.83 -26.28 -38.85
N LEU A 412 7.13 -26.59 -38.95
CA LEU A 412 8.15 -26.08 -38.02
C LEU A 412 8.43 -24.58 -38.23
N HIS A 413 8.34 -24.09 -39.47
CA HIS A 413 8.47 -22.66 -39.77
C HIS A 413 7.34 -21.87 -39.09
N GLY A 414 6.09 -22.30 -39.25
CA GLY A 414 4.94 -21.67 -38.63
C GLY A 414 4.92 -21.75 -37.09
N GLU A 415 5.55 -22.75 -36.47
CA GLU A 415 5.81 -22.73 -35.00
C GLU A 415 6.75 -21.58 -34.63
N TYR A 416 7.83 -21.38 -35.39
CA TYR A 416 8.82 -20.33 -35.13
C TYR A 416 8.29 -18.92 -35.43
N GLU A 417 7.54 -18.74 -36.53
CA GLU A 417 6.89 -17.47 -36.88
C GLU A 417 5.87 -17.07 -35.80
N GLN A 418 5.03 -18.00 -35.32
CA GLN A 418 4.11 -17.73 -34.23
C GLN A 418 4.84 -17.31 -32.95
N LEU A 419 5.97 -17.95 -32.61
CA LEU A 419 6.78 -17.57 -31.45
C LEU A 419 7.47 -16.21 -31.59
N MET A 420 7.76 -15.77 -32.82
CA MET A 420 8.24 -14.41 -33.11
C MET A 420 7.13 -13.37 -32.98
N ALA A 421 5.94 -13.64 -33.54
CA ALA A 421 4.75 -12.81 -33.37
C ALA A 421 4.33 -12.69 -31.89
N ASP A 422 4.36 -13.80 -31.14
CA ASP A 422 4.12 -13.85 -29.70
C ASP A 422 5.12 -12.97 -28.92
N ARG A 423 6.40 -12.97 -29.31
CA ARG A 423 7.47 -12.14 -28.72
C ARG A 423 7.28 -10.66 -29.02
N GLU A 424 6.85 -10.31 -30.22
CA GLU A 424 6.50 -8.92 -30.57
C GLU A 424 5.24 -8.43 -29.85
N TRP A 425 4.18 -9.23 -29.81
CA TRP A 425 2.97 -8.93 -29.06
C TRP A 425 3.29 -8.71 -27.57
N SER A 426 4.11 -9.60 -26.98
CA SER A 426 4.58 -9.47 -25.59
C SER A 426 5.35 -8.16 -25.35
N ARG A 427 6.15 -7.70 -26.33
CA ARG A 427 6.89 -6.43 -26.25
C ARG A 427 6.02 -5.17 -26.45
N LYS A 428 4.83 -5.33 -27.04
CA LYS A 428 3.85 -4.25 -27.26
C LYS A 428 2.85 -4.11 -26.11
N MET A 429 2.53 -5.22 -25.42
CA MET A 429 1.46 -5.30 -24.41
C MET A 429 1.93 -5.38 -22.95
N LEU A 430 3.19 -5.71 -22.68
CA LEU A 430 3.73 -5.78 -21.31
C LEU A 430 4.66 -4.61 -21.02
N ASP A 431 4.52 -3.99 -19.85
CA ASP A 431 5.50 -3.05 -19.32
C ASP A 431 6.82 -3.79 -19.04
N LEU A 432 7.82 -3.55 -19.89
CA LEU A 432 9.13 -4.17 -19.80
C LEU A 432 9.98 -3.45 -18.76
N GLU A 433 9.87 -3.85 -17.49
CA GLU A 433 10.88 -3.54 -16.46
C GLU A 433 12.06 -4.54 -16.50
N ASP A 434 12.96 -4.51 -15.50
CA ASP A 434 14.20 -5.30 -15.48
C ASP A 434 14.04 -6.78 -15.84
N ARG A 435 15.01 -7.31 -16.60
CA ARG A 435 15.10 -8.69 -17.11
C ARG A 435 14.85 -9.80 -16.08
N GLU A 436 15.12 -9.53 -14.80
CA GLU A 436 14.97 -10.48 -13.68
C GLU A 436 13.61 -10.39 -12.95
N LYS A 437 12.84 -9.34 -13.21
CA LYS A 437 11.60 -9.00 -12.48
C LYS A 437 10.32 -9.44 -13.17
N LEU A 438 10.31 -9.66 -14.49
CA LEU A 438 9.09 -10.03 -15.22
C LEU A 438 8.61 -11.45 -14.88
N LYS A 439 7.85 -11.51 -13.79
CA LYS A 439 7.16 -12.68 -13.27
C LYS A 439 5.66 -12.41 -13.36
N LEU A 440 4.94 -13.25 -14.08
CA LEU A 440 3.50 -13.11 -14.25
C LEU A 440 2.74 -13.94 -13.22
N ASN A 441 1.49 -13.52 -12.98
CA ASN A 441 0.50 -14.29 -12.25
C ASN A 441 -0.37 -14.98 -13.31
N LEU A 442 -0.34 -16.31 -13.39
CA LEU A 442 -1.02 -17.09 -14.43
C LEU A 442 -1.70 -18.34 -13.84
N PRO A 443 -2.82 -18.82 -14.42
CA PRO A 443 -3.42 -20.09 -14.04
C PRO A 443 -2.49 -21.24 -14.42
N VAL A 444 -2.39 -22.26 -13.56
CA VAL A 444 -1.56 -23.46 -13.76
C VAL A 444 -0.06 -23.16 -13.87
N ASN A 445 0.79 -24.01 -13.27
CA ASN A 445 2.25 -23.90 -13.40
C ASN A 445 2.80 -25.00 -14.32
N PRO A 446 2.80 -24.80 -15.65
CA PRO A 446 3.32 -25.80 -16.59
C PRO A 446 4.78 -26.15 -16.32
N GLY A 447 5.60 -25.22 -15.81
CA GLY A 447 6.98 -25.50 -15.41
C GLY A 447 7.08 -26.58 -14.33
N ARG A 448 6.23 -26.52 -13.31
CA ARG A 448 6.13 -27.56 -12.26
C ARG A 448 5.50 -28.85 -12.79
N LEU A 449 4.43 -28.77 -13.59
CA LEU A 449 3.83 -29.96 -14.20
C LEU A 449 4.80 -30.73 -15.12
N ILE A 450 5.69 -30.01 -15.82
CA ILE A 450 6.80 -30.62 -16.60
C ILE A 450 7.79 -31.34 -15.66
N GLN A 451 8.12 -30.79 -14.49
CA GLN A 451 8.93 -31.52 -13.50
C GLN A 451 8.21 -32.77 -13.00
N ASN A 452 6.91 -32.69 -12.70
CA ASN A 452 6.09 -33.81 -12.24
C ASN A 452 6.01 -34.93 -13.29
N ALA A 453 5.70 -34.60 -14.55
CA ALA A 453 5.69 -35.58 -15.64
C ALA A 453 7.05 -36.30 -15.81
N ARG A 454 8.16 -35.59 -15.61
CA ARG A 454 9.53 -36.16 -15.63
C ARG A 454 9.82 -37.03 -14.40
N SER A 455 9.29 -36.70 -13.22
CA SER A 455 9.46 -37.53 -12.02
C SER A 455 8.60 -38.78 -12.06
N THR A 456 7.33 -38.70 -12.46
CA THR A 456 6.38 -39.81 -12.43
C THR A 456 6.70 -40.86 -13.50
N MET A 457 6.95 -40.46 -14.75
CA MET A 457 7.19 -41.39 -15.86
C MET A 457 8.65 -41.87 -15.99
N GLY A 458 9.59 -41.22 -15.29
CA GLY A 458 10.97 -41.66 -15.12
C GLY A 458 11.91 -41.45 -16.33
N LYS A 459 13.18 -41.14 -16.03
CA LYS A 459 14.25 -41.01 -17.04
C LYS A 459 14.75 -42.38 -17.49
N ARG A 460 14.13 -42.99 -18.51
CA ARG A 460 14.60 -44.25 -19.13
C ARG A 460 15.37 -44.09 -20.45
N SER A 461 15.46 -42.89 -21.02
CA SER A 461 16.23 -42.62 -22.24
C SER A 461 16.97 -41.27 -22.18
N GLN A 462 18.07 -41.16 -22.95
CA GLN A 462 18.74 -39.89 -23.23
C GLN A 462 18.12 -39.13 -24.40
N VAL A 463 17.22 -39.76 -25.16
CA VAL A 463 16.62 -39.28 -26.40
C VAL A 463 15.11 -39.47 -26.32
N SER A 464 14.34 -38.45 -26.71
CA SER A 464 12.87 -38.52 -26.72
C SER A 464 12.35 -39.32 -27.90
N ASN A 465 11.23 -40.02 -27.71
CA ASN A 465 10.53 -40.78 -28.74
C ASN A 465 9.42 -39.97 -29.48
N LEU A 466 9.19 -38.71 -29.11
CA LEU A 466 8.21 -37.85 -29.79
C LEU A 466 8.76 -37.31 -31.12
N SER A 467 7.86 -37.03 -32.07
CA SER A 467 8.19 -36.18 -33.22
C SER A 467 7.87 -34.71 -32.92
N PRO A 468 8.60 -33.75 -33.51
CA PRO A 468 8.25 -32.33 -33.41
C PRO A 468 6.82 -32.01 -33.87
N ILE A 469 6.34 -32.76 -34.86
CA ILE A 469 5.04 -32.54 -35.53
C ILE A 469 3.89 -32.92 -34.59
N THR A 470 3.97 -34.08 -33.92
CA THR A 470 2.93 -34.48 -32.96
C THR A 470 2.88 -33.54 -31.77
N ILE A 471 4.03 -32.98 -31.33
CA ILE A 471 4.05 -31.93 -30.30
C ILE A 471 3.26 -30.70 -30.75
N ILE A 472 3.52 -30.16 -31.96
CA ILE A 472 2.81 -28.98 -32.49
C ILE A 472 1.30 -29.24 -32.61
N ASP A 473 0.92 -30.35 -33.23
CA ASP A 473 -0.49 -30.67 -33.49
C ASP A 473 -1.24 -31.00 -32.18
N HIS A 474 -0.59 -31.61 -31.18
CA HIS A 474 -1.17 -31.82 -29.85
C HIS A 474 -1.28 -30.52 -29.03
N VAL A 475 -0.32 -29.60 -29.12
CA VAL A 475 -0.41 -28.27 -28.48
C VAL A 475 -1.55 -27.47 -29.09
N ARG A 476 -1.69 -27.44 -30.42
CA ARG A 476 -2.84 -26.80 -31.10
C ARG A 476 -4.17 -27.40 -30.65
N LYS A 477 -4.27 -28.73 -30.59
CA LYS A 477 -5.45 -29.43 -30.07
C LYS A 477 -5.77 -29.08 -28.61
N LEU A 478 -4.75 -28.93 -27.75
CA LEU A 478 -4.94 -28.42 -26.38
C LEU A 478 -5.51 -26.99 -26.40
N GLN A 479 -4.95 -26.08 -27.21
CA GLN A 479 -5.44 -24.69 -27.28
C GLN A 479 -6.92 -24.63 -27.69
N GLU A 480 -7.35 -25.41 -28.69
CA GLU A 480 -8.77 -25.54 -29.00
C GLU A 480 -9.59 -26.16 -27.85
N ASP A 481 -9.07 -27.20 -27.19
CA ASP A 481 -9.77 -27.87 -26.09
C ASP A 481 -9.94 -26.97 -24.86
N LEU A 482 -9.05 -26.00 -24.64
CA LEU A 482 -9.21 -24.95 -23.62
C LEU A 482 -10.33 -23.97 -23.99
N MET A 483 -10.44 -23.55 -25.26
CA MET A 483 -11.53 -22.69 -25.72
C MET A 483 -12.91 -23.31 -25.48
N LYS A 484 -13.00 -24.65 -25.60
CA LYS A 484 -14.23 -25.44 -25.41
C LYS A 484 -14.69 -25.54 -23.95
N LEU A 485 -13.93 -25.02 -22.98
CA LEU A 485 -14.26 -25.06 -21.54
C LEU A 485 -15.04 -23.84 -21.04
N PHE A 486 -15.05 -22.73 -21.79
CA PHE A 486 -15.71 -21.49 -21.37
C PHE A 486 -17.24 -21.59 -21.50
N PRO A 487 -18.04 -21.16 -20.50
CA PRO A 487 -19.51 -21.27 -20.56
C PRO A 487 -20.15 -20.62 -21.79
N SER A 488 -19.60 -19.50 -22.27
CA SER A 488 -20.09 -18.79 -23.47
C SER A 488 -19.70 -19.42 -24.82
N TYR A 489 -19.05 -20.58 -24.82
CA TYR A 489 -18.71 -21.32 -26.05
C TYR A 489 -19.93 -22.10 -26.58
N HIS A 490 -20.91 -21.37 -27.11
CA HIS A 490 -22.09 -21.98 -27.71
C HIS A 490 -21.74 -22.73 -29.01
N ARG A 491 -22.27 -23.96 -29.11
CA ARG A 491 -22.31 -24.75 -30.35
C ARG A 491 -23.75 -24.98 -30.74
N ASP A 492 -24.01 -24.95 -32.04
CA ASP A 492 -25.26 -25.43 -32.60
C ASP A 492 -25.38 -26.96 -32.53
N ALA A 493 -26.57 -27.50 -32.82
CA ALA A 493 -26.79 -28.95 -32.94
C ALA A 493 -25.81 -29.60 -33.95
N ASP A 494 -25.55 -28.91 -35.06
CA ASP A 494 -24.59 -29.27 -36.11
C ASP A 494 -23.11 -29.09 -35.71
N ARG A 495 -22.82 -28.79 -34.43
CA ARG A 495 -21.48 -28.52 -33.86
C ARG A 495 -20.77 -27.30 -34.44
N ARG A 496 -21.44 -26.50 -35.28
CA ARG A 496 -20.95 -25.22 -35.81
C ARG A 496 -20.93 -24.17 -34.70
N ILE A 497 -20.00 -23.21 -34.80
CA ILE A 497 -19.92 -22.05 -33.90
C ILE A 497 -20.80 -20.96 -34.51
N THR A 498 -21.90 -20.61 -33.85
CA THR A 498 -22.87 -19.62 -34.36
C THR A 498 -22.43 -18.18 -34.11
N ASN A 499 -21.73 -17.91 -33.00
CA ASN A 499 -21.34 -16.56 -32.61
C ASN A 499 -19.81 -16.35 -32.72
N VAL A 500 -19.41 -15.55 -33.71
CA VAL A 500 -18.00 -15.17 -33.94
C VAL A 500 -17.44 -14.27 -32.83
N LEU A 501 -18.26 -13.38 -32.25
CA LEU A 501 -17.84 -12.46 -31.20
C LEU A 501 -17.51 -13.22 -29.90
N SER A 502 -18.33 -14.21 -29.52
CA SER A 502 -18.04 -15.09 -28.38
C SER A 502 -16.71 -15.84 -28.56
N ARG A 503 -16.40 -16.28 -29.79
CA ARG A 503 -15.12 -16.92 -30.10
C ARG A 503 -13.95 -15.94 -29.96
N GLN A 504 -14.03 -14.77 -30.58
CA GLN A 504 -12.99 -13.73 -30.51
C GLN A 504 -12.72 -13.33 -29.05
N ARG A 505 -13.77 -13.18 -28.24
CA ARG A 505 -13.67 -12.89 -26.80
C ARG A 505 -12.87 -13.95 -26.03
N ILE A 506 -13.15 -15.23 -26.27
CA ILE A 506 -12.44 -16.36 -25.65
C ILE A 506 -10.98 -16.43 -26.14
N GLU A 507 -10.72 -16.17 -27.42
CA GLU A 507 -9.37 -16.10 -27.99
C GLU A 507 -8.54 -14.97 -27.37
N SER A 508 -9.15 -13.79 -27.11
CA SER A 508 -8.51 -12.68 -26.41
C SER A 508 -8.11 -13.05 -24.97
N ALA A 509 -9.03 -13.58 -24.14
CA ALA A 509 -8.70 -14.00 -22.77
C ALA A 509 -7.60 -15.07 -22.73
N LEU A 510 -7.67 -16.06 -23.63
CA LEU A 510 -6.66 -17.11 -23.71
C LEU A 510 -5.32 -16.64 -24.28
N THR A 511 -5.20 -15.45 -24.88
CA THR A 511 -3.99 -15.04 -25.61
C THR A 511 -2.73 -15.09 -24.75
N LEU A 512 -2.72 -14.48 -23.54
CA LEU A 512 -1.54 -14.46 -22.68
C LEU A 512 -1.14 -15.86 -22.20
N PHE A 513 -2.11 -16.72 -21.85
CA PHE A 513 -1.85 -18.09 -21.44
C PHE A 513 -1.39 -18.96 -22.63
N ASN A 514 -1.94 -18.74 -23.82
CA ASN A 514 -1.52 -19.42 -25.05
C ASN A 514 -0.09 -19.08 -25.43
N VAL A 515 0.34 -17.82 -25.31
CA VAL A 515 1.75 -17.42 -25.46
C VAL A 515 2.61 -18.13 -24.41
N HIS A 516 2.18 -18.15 -23.14
CA HIS A 516 2.92 -18.81 -22.07
C HIS A 516 3.08 -20.34 -22.29
N LEU A 517 2.04 -21.01 -22.79
CA LEU A 517 2.11 -22.41 -23.20
C LEU A 517 3.05 -22.61 -24.39
N ARG A 518 2.97 -21.77 -25.44
CA ARG A 518 3.82 -21.89 -26.64
C ARG A 518 5.30 -21.71 -26.32
N GLN A 519 5.70 -20.70 -25.54
CA GLN A 519 7.12 -20.53 -25.15
C GLN A 519 7.69 -21.71 -24.33
N LEU A 520 6.86 -22.49 -23.63
CA LEU A 520 7.30 -23.61 -22.80
C LEU A 520 7.22 -24.96 -23.52
N LEU A 521 6.12 -25.23 -24.23
CA LEU A 521 5.85 -26.51 -24.89
C LEU A 521 6.34 -26.56 -26.35
N ALA A 522 7.02 -25.52 -26.82
CA ALA A 522 7.66 -25.52 -28.14
C ALA A 522 8.49 -26.78 -28.39
N SER A 523 8.34 -27.37 -29.56
CA SER A 523 8.80 -28.72 -29.89
C SER A 523 10.29 -28.94 -29.61
N LYS A 524 11.14 -27.97 -29.97
CA LYS A 524 12.59 -28.02 -29.76
C LYS A 524 12.96 -28.05 -28.28
N ARG A 525 12.22 -27.35 -27.40
CA ARG A 525 12.47 -27.34 -25.95
C ARG A 525 12.03 -28.63 -25.27
N VAL A 526 10.86 -29.15 -25.65
CA VAL A 526 10.33 -30.44 -25.16
C VAL A 526 11.32 -31.59 -25.43
N LEU A 527 11.90 -31.63 -26.63
CA LEU A 527 12.88 -32.64 -27.03
C LEU A 527 14.27 -32.42 -26.41
N LYS A 528 14.78 -31.18 -26.40
CA LYS A 528 16.17 -30.86 -26.01
C LYS A 528 16.38 -30.71 -24.49
N GLU A 529 15.51 -29.96 -23.82
CA GLU A 529 15.66 -29.61 -22.39
C GLU A 529 14.96 -30.61 -21.47
N TYR A 530 13.67 -30.85 -21.72
CA TYR A 530 12.85 -31.66 -20.83
C TYR A 530 13.08 -33.15 -21.07
N LYS A 531 13.23 -33.55 -22.35
CA LYS A 531 13.35 -34.95 -22.79
C LYS A 531 12.15 -35.79 -22.34
N LEU A 532 10.94 -35.30 -22.65
CA LEU A 532 9.71 -36.03 -22.34
C LEU A 532 9.56 -37.29 -23.22
N ASN A 533 8.85 -38.28 -22.71
CA ASN A 533 8.36 -39.42 -23.49
C ASN A 533 6.90 -39.16 -23.90
N ASP A 534 6.44 -39.80 -24.97
CA ASP A 534 5.09 -39.62 -25.54
C ASP A 534 3.97 -39.67 -24.49
N LYS A 535 3.84 -40.78 -23.75
CA LYS A 535 2.88 -40.93 -22.64
C LYS A 535 3.03 -39.88 -21.51
N ALA A 536 4.24 -39.35 -21.30
CA ALA A 536 4.49 -38.31 -20.29
C ALA A 536 4.03 -36.93 -20.78
N PHE A 537 4.09 -36.71 -22.10
CA PHE A 537 3.58 -35.51 -22.76
C PHE A 537 2.05 -35.53 -22.86
N GLU A 538 1.43 -36.68 -23.20
CA GLU A 538 -0.03 -36.84 -23.14
C GLU A 538 -0.57 -36.60 -21.71
N TYR A 539 0.08 -37.18 -20.70
CA TYR A 539 -0.24 -36.94 -19.29
C TYR A 539 -0.15 -35.45 -18.94
N LEU A 540 0.94 -34.78 -19.31
CA LEU A 540 1.14 -33.34 -19.09
C LEU A 540 0.02 -32.49 -19.72
N LEU A 541 -0.37 -32.76 -20.97
CA LEU A 541 -1.45 -32.02 -21.65
C LEU A 541 -2.82 -32.25 -20.99
N LYS A 542 -3.11 -33.48 -20.56
CA LYS A 542 -4.34 -33.82 -19.82
C LYS A 542 -4.39 -33.12 -18.45
N GLU A 543 -3.26 -33.07 -17.75
CA GLU A 543 -3.15 -32.42 -16.44
C GLU A 543 -3.31 -30.90 -16.57
N ILE A 544 -2.67 -30.27 -17.56
CA ILE A 544 -2.86 -28.85 -17.88
C ILE A 544 -4.34 -28.54 -18.16
N ARG A 545 -5.02 -29.35 -18.99
CA ARG A 545 -6.45 -29.17 -19.29
C ARG A 545 -7.32 -29.28 -18.04
N THR A 546 -7.05 -30.26 -17.17
CA THR A 546 -7.84 -30.50 -15.94
C THR A 546 -7.63 -29.37 -14.93
N LYS A 547 -6.37 -28.99 -14.66
CA LYS A 547 -6.04 -27.89 -13.74
C LYS A 547 -6.50 -26.53 -14.27
N TYR A 548 -6.52 -26.32 -15.59
CA TYR A 548 -7.09 -25.10 -16.18
C TYR A 548 -8.62 -25.04 -16.02
N HIS A 549 -9.32 -26.15 -16.26
CA HIS A 549 -10.77 -26.22 -16.02
C HIS A 549 -11.12 -25.93 -14.55
N GLN A 550 -10.33 -26.45 -13.61
CA GLN A 550 -10.43 -26.15 -12.17
C GLN A 550 -10.04 -24.71 -11.78
N SER A 551 -9.55 -23.89 -12.73
CA SER A 551 -9.19 -22.48 -12.52
C SER A 551 -10.15 -21.49 -13.17
N LEU A 552 -11.20 -21.95 -13.86
CA LEU A 552 -12.30 -21.10 -14.30
C LEU A 552 -13.15 -20.66 -13.10
N ALA A 553 -13.67 -19.44 -13.15
CA ALA A 553 -14.53 -18.92 -12.09
C ALA A 553 -15.88 -19.62 -12.04
N THR A 554 -16.45 -19.73 -10.84
CA THR A 554 -17.69 -20.50 -10.61
C THR A 554 -18.92 -19.59 -10.77
N PRO A 555 -19.88 -19.90 -11.66
CA PRO A 555 -21.15 -19.17 -11.71
C PRO A 555 -21.87 -19.14 -10.36
N GLY A 556 -22.44 -17.98 -10.02
CA GLY A 556 -23.04 -17.71 -8.72
C GLY A 556 -22.10 -17.08 -7.69
N GLU A 557 -20.78 -17.11 -7.89
CA GLU A 557 -19.81 -16.54 -6.95
C GLU A 557 -20.06 -15.02 -6.71
N ASN A 558 -20.13 -14.60 -5.44
CA ASN A 558 -20.25 -13.18 -5.06
C ASN A 558 -18.89 -12.47 -5.14
N ILE A 559 -18.42 -12.36 -6.38
CA ILE A 559 -17.16 -11.72 -6.75
C ILE A 559 -17.09 -10.25 -6.32
N GLY A 560 -18.23 -9.56 -6.16
CA GLY A 560 -18.31 -8.19 -5.66
C GLY A 560 -18.00 -8.07 -4.17
N ALA A 561 -18.63 -8.89 -3.32
CA ALA A 561 -18.31 -8.95 -1.90
C ALA A 561 -16.86 -9.39 -1.65
N ILE A 562 -16.36 -10.36 -2.44
CA ILE A 562 -14.96 -10.78 -2.40
C ILE A 562 -14.03 -9.63 -2.83
N ALA A 563 -14.34 -8.93 -3.92
CA ALA A 563 -13.57 -7.78 -4.39
C ALA A 563 -13.51 -6.64 -3.36
N ALA A 564 -14.65 -6.31 -2.73
CA ALA A 564 -14.73 -5.34 -1.66
C ALA A 564 -13.82 -5.71 -0.48
N GLN A 565 -13.93 -6.95 0.02
CA GLN A 565 -13.14 -7.44 1.15
C GLN A 565 -11.64 -7.47 0.82
N SER A 566 -11.25 -7.98 -0.35
CA SER A 566 -9.88 -8.00 -0.85
C SER A 566 -9.27 -6.60 -1.06
N CYS A 567 -10.06 -5.54 -1.12
CA CYS A 567 -9.58 -4.16 -1.18
C CYS A 567 -9.52 -3.48 0.19
N GLY A 568 -10.54 -3.65 1.03
CA GLY A 568 -10.65 -2.97 2.32
C GLY A 568 -9.91 -3.64 3.48
N GLU A 569 -9.71 -4.97 3.48
CA GLU A 569 -8.89 -5.64 4.49
C GLU A 569 -7.42 -5.18 4.43
N PRO A 570 -6.75 -5.14 3.25
CA PRO A 570 -5.40 -4.59 3.15
C PRO A 570 -5.31 -3.12 3.58
N ALA A 571 -6.37 -2.32 3.41
CA ALA A 571 -6.39 -0.94 3.90
C ALA A 571 -6.25 -0.87 5.44
N THR A 572 -6.82 -1.82 6.19
CA THR A 572 -6.58 -1.92 7.65
C THR A 572 -5.12 -2.26 7.97
N GLN A 573 -4.46 -3.08 7.15
CA GLN A 573 -3.03 -3.36 7.29
C GLN A 573 -2.16 -2.15 6.96
N MET A 574 -2.57 -1.28 6.02
CA MET A 574 -1.86 -0.03 5.72
C MET A 574 -1.81 0.89 6.96
N THR A 575 -2.92 0.98 7.70
CA THR A 575 -2.99 1.67 9.01
C THR A 575 -1.96 1.11 9.98
N LEU A 576 -2.02 -0.20 10.26
CA LEU A 576 -1.10 -0.85 11.22
C LEU A 576 0.37 -0.71 10.79
N ASN A 577 0.66 -0.83 9.50
CA ASN A 577 2.00 -0.65 8.96
C ASN A 577 2.48 0.81 9.01
N THR A 578 1.62 1.83 9.19
CA THR A 578 2.11 3.18 9.53
C THR A 578 2.76 3.25 10.91
N PHE A 579 2.42 2.37 11.87
CA PHE A 579 3.14 2.30 13.15
C PHE A 579 4.61 1.87 12.98
N HIS A 580 4.88 0.86 12.13
CA HIS A 580 6.24 0.36 11.89
C HIS A 580 7.08 1.26 10.96
N ASN A 581 6.44 2.14 10.20
CA ASN A 581 7.12 3.13 9.34
C ASN A 581 7.13 4.55 9.94
N ALA A 582 6.41 4.79 11.05
CA ALA A 582 6.54 6.01 11.83
C ALA A 582 8.01 6.19 12.26
N GLY A 583 8.50 7.43 12.16
CA GLY A 583 9.92 7.72 12.33
C GLY A 583 10.79 7.51 11.07
N ILE A 584 10.27 7.01 9.93
CA ILE A 584 11.07 6.77 8.71
C ILE A 584 10.65 7.69 7.55
N SER A 585 11.45 8.72 7.28
CA SER A 585 11.18 9.80 6.31
C SER A 585 11.23 9.40 4.82
N SER A 586 11.47 8.14 4.47
CA SER A 586 11.78 7.72 3.07
C SER A 586 10.55 7.44 2.19
N LYS A 587 9.33 7.55 2.72
CA LYS A 587 8.08 7.42 1.96
C LYS A 587 7.15 8.60 2.26
N ASN A 588 6.52 9.16 1.22
CA ASN A 588 5.57 10.27 1.37
C ASN A 588 4.32 9.80 2.15
N VAL A 589 4.13 10.35 3.35
CA VAL A 589 3.11 9.92 4.35
C VAL A 589 1.66 10.02 3.85
N THR A 590 1.42 10.76 2.77
CA THR A 590 0.09 10.91 2.16
C THR A 590 -0.25 9.86 1.10
N LEU A 591 0.71 9.01 0.70
CA LEU A 591 0.40 7.73 0.06
C LEU A 591 -0.21 6.80 1.13
N GLY A 592 -1.42 6.28 0.88
CA GLY A 592 -2.07 5.32 1.76
C GLY A 592 -3.59 5.44 1.79
N VAL A 593 -4.21 5.09 2.92
CA VAL A 593 -5.66 5.19 3.15
C VAL A 593 -6.23 6.58 2.77
N PRO A 594 -5.58 7.73 3.08
CA PRO A 594 -6.08 9.02 2.62
C PRO A 594 -6.17 9.15 1.08
N ARG A 595 -5.23 8.56 0.34
CA ARG A 595 -5.25 8.54 -1.13
C ARG A 595 -6.32 7.60 -1.67
N LEU A 596 -6.51 6.43 -1.06
CA LEU A 596 -7.64 5.53 -1.39
C LEU A 596 -8.99 6.25 -1.20
N LEU A 597 -9.14 7.01 -0.10
CA LEU A 597 -10.33 7.82 0.14
C LEU A 597 -10.49 8.98 -0.87
N GLU A 598 -9.42 9.66 -1.29
CA GLU A 598 -9.50 10.69 -2.36
C GLU A 598 -9.98 10.11 -3.69
N LEU A 599 -9.48 8.92 -4.06
CA LEU A 599 -9.81 8.23 -5.30
C LEU A 599 -11.26 7.72 -5.27
N LEU A 600 -11.66 7.03 -4.20
CA LEU A 600 -12.98 6.39 -4.10
C LEU A 600 -14.12 7.40 -3.86
N ASN A 601 -13.88 8.52 -3.19
CA ASN A 601 -14.83 9.63 -3.14
C ASN A 601 -14.77 10.54 -4.39
N VAL A 602 -13.91 10.24 -5.38
CA VAL A 602 -13.75 10.98 -6.65
C VAL A 602 -13.54 12.49 -6.40
N SER A 603 -12.63 12.83 -5.47
CA SER A 603 -12.47 14.21 -5.03
C SER A 603 -11.98 15.13 -6.16
N ARG A 604 -12.68 16.26 -6.37
CA ARG A 604 -12.25 17.37 -7.25
C ARG A 604 -11.01 18.10 -6.70
N HIS A 605 -10.88 18.15 -5.38
CA HIS A 605 -9.78 18.80 -4.65
C HIS A 605 -8.94 17.72 -3.97
N GLN A 606 -7.91 17.24 -4.68
CA GLN A 606 -6.94 16.26 -4.19
C GLN A 606 -5.76 17.00 -3.59
N LYS A 607 -5.26 16.57 -2.42
CA LYS A 607 -4.20 17.26 -1.67
C LYS A 607 -2.88 17.29 -2.42
N HIS A 608 -2.60 16.24 -3.20
CA HIS A 608 -1.40 16.10 -4.01
C HIS A 608 -1.74 15.80 -5.47
N ALA A 609 -2.41 16.73 -6.14
CA ALA A 609 -2.55 16.67 -7.59
C ALA A 609 -1.16 16.85 -8.26
N SER A 610 -0.77 15.93 -9.14
CA SER A 610 0.51 15.91 -9.86
C SER A 610 0.35 15.30 -11.24
N MET A 611 1.12 15.78 -12.23
CA MET A 611 1.19 15.17 -13.56
C MET A 611 2.61 14.68 -13.85
N THR A 612 2.72 13.58 -14.60
CA THR A 612 3.98 13.02 -15.09
C THR A 612 4.11 13.38 -16.56
N VAL A 613 4.95 14.38 -16.84
CA VAL A 613 5.21 14.95 -18.17
C VAL A 613 6.37 14.22 -18.83
N THR A 614 6.07 13.49 -19.90
CA THR A 614 7.08 12.86 -20.76
C THR A 614 7.51 13.80 -21.87
N LEU A 615 8.80 13.81 -22.21
CA LEU A 615 9.39 14.70 -23.21
C LEU A 615 9.62 13.97 -24.54
N PHE A 616 9.65 14.70 -25.66
CA PHE A 616 10.12 14.16 -26.93
C PHE A 616 11.66 14.13 -26.97
N PRO A 617 12.31 13.09 -27.54
CA PRO A 617 13.75 13.14 -27.82
C PRO A 617 14.06 14.32 -28.75
N PRO A 618 15.11 15.13 -28.51
CA PRO A 618 16.21 14.92 -27.57
C PRO A 618 16.02 15.57 -26.18
N TRP A 619 14.84 16.13 -25.87
CA TRP A 619 14.56 16.80 -24.59
C TRP A 619 14.53 15.86 -23.39
N ASP A 620 14.43 14.55 -23.62
CA ASP A 620 14.53 13.48 -22.61
C ASP A 620 15.95 13.28 -22.02
N LYS A 621 16.95 14.03 -22.48
CA LYS A 621 18.34 13.99 -21.96
C LYS A 621 18.53 15.03 -20.85
N LYS A 622 19.11 14.62 -19.71
CA LYS A 622 19.22 15.41 -18.45
C LYS A 622 19.38 16.93 -18.60
N ARG A 623 20.41 17.41 -19.32
CA ARG A 623 20.68 18.86 -19.50
C ARG A 623 19.58 19.61 -20.24
N VAL A 624 18.89 18.93 -21.16
CA VAL A 624 17.79 19.49 -21.97
C VAL A 624 16.47 19.35 -21.22
N ALA A 625 16.29 18.26 -20.47
CA ALA A 625 15.18 18.08 -19.53
C ALA A 625 15.17 19.15 -18.43
N GLN A 626 16.35 19.63 -17.99
CA GLN A 626 16.46 20.81 -17.10
C GLN A 626 15.91 22.08 -17.77
N LYS A 627 16.26 22.37 -19.04
CA LYS A 627 15.61 23.48 -19.77
C LYS A 627 14.08 23.31 -19.82
N ALA A 628 13.58 22.11 -20.13
CA ALA A 628 12.14 21.84 -20.14
C ALA A 628 11.46 22.04 -18.77
N GLN A 629 12.13 21.70 -17.67
CA GLN A 629 11.66 21.92 -16.30
C GLN A 629 11.35 23.40 -16.04
N HIS A 630 12.28 24.30 -16.37
CA HIS A 630 12.11 25.75 -16.20
C HIS A 630 11.06 26.36 -17.16
N LEU A 631 10.83 25.74 -18.32
CA LEU A 631 9.80 26.15 -19.28
C LEU A 631 8.38 25.68 -18.90
N ILE A 632 8.26 24.67 -18.02
CA ILE A 632 6.99 24.09 -17.57
C ILE A 632 6.55 24.68 -16.21
N GLU A 633 7.50 24.95 -15.31
CA GLU A 633 7.26 25.51 -13.97
C GLU A 633 6.67 26.93 -14.02
N TYR A 634 5.48 27.12 -13.45
CA TYR A 634 4.75 28.39 -13.53
C TYR A 634 5.47 29.52 -12.79
N CYS A 635 5.53 30.68 -13.46
CA CYS A 635 6.20 31.86 -12.95
C CYS A 635 5.37 33.13 -13.20
N THR A 636 4.83 33.70 -12.13
CA THR A 636 4.32 35.08 -12.10
C THR A 636 5.46 36.07 -11.80
N LEU A 637 5.27 37.34 -12.12
CA LEU A 637 6.21 38.40 -11.73
C LEU A 637 6.26 38.59 -10.19
N GLU A 638 5.14 38.37 -9.51
CA GLU A 638 5.07 38.24 -8.04
C GLU A 638 6.09 37.22 -7.50
N SER A 639 6.19 36.03 -8.12
CA SER A 639 7.08 34.95 -7.65
C SER A 639 8.59 35.22 -7.75
N ILE A 640 8.97 36.36 -8.31
CA ILE A 640 10.35 36.83 -8.51
C ILE A 640 10.61 38.18 -7.82
N THR A 641 9.57 38.97 -7.54
CA THR A 641 9.71 40.31 -6.98
C THR A 641 10.11 40.23 -5.51
N GLN A 642 11.35 40.59 -5.21
CA GLN A 642 11.90 40.61 -3.84
C GLN A 642 11.40 41.83 -3.06
N ARG A 643 11.20 42.97 -3.73
CA ARG A 643 10.77 44.23 -3.11
C ARG A 643 9.99 45.11 -4.08
N ILE A 644 9.00 45.81 -3.55
CA ILE A 644 8.28 46.91 -4.21
C ILE A 644 8.62 48.20 -3.46
N GLN A 645 8.95 49.26 -4.19
CA GLN A 645 9.19 50.60 -3.66
C GLN A 645 8.32 51.60 -4.43
N PHE A 646 7.77 52.59 -3.73
CA PHE A 646 7.07 53.73 -4.33
C PHE A 646 7.97 54.95 -4.18
N ILE A 647 8.27 55.62 -5.28
CA ILE A 647 9.26 56.70 -5.37
C ILE A 647 8.59 57.90 -6.04
N TYR A 648 8.84 59.10 -5.52
CA TYR A 648 8.46 60.34 -6.17
C TYR A 648 9.62 60.79 -7.05
N ASP A 649 9.41 60.80 -8.36
CA ASP A 649 10.45 61.02 -9.37
C ASP A 649 9.85 61.88 -10.51
N PRO A 650 9.80 63.22 -10.33
CA PRO A 650 9.05 64.11 -11.21
C PRO A 650 9.75 64.40 -12.54
N ASP A 651 11.08 64.30 -12.59
CA ASP A 651 11.86 64.60 -13.80
C ASP A 651 11.89 63.38 -14.75
N PRO A 652 11.83 63.59 -16.08
CA PRO A 652 11.98 62.51 -17.07
C PRO A 652 13.44 62.07 -17.28
N ARG A 653 14.40 62.98 -17.08
CA ARG A 653 15.83 62.80 -17.43
C ARG A 653 16.75 62.54 -16.23
N HIS A 654 16.28 62.79 -15.01
CA HIS A 654 17.05 62.62 -13.79
C HIS A 654 16.24 61.79 -12.80
N THR A 655 16.91 60.85 -12.12
CA THR A 655 16.31 59.95 -11.14
C THR A 655 16.81 60.30 -9.74
N VAL A 656 15.90 60.34 -8.76
CA VAL A 656 16.24 60.44 -7.33
C VAL A 656 17.04 59.23 -6.85
N VAL A 657 16.99 58.10 -7.56
CA VAL A 657 17.80 56.90 -7.29
C VAL A 657 19.04 56.89 -8.19
N GLU A 658 20.19 57.26 -7.64
CA GLU A 658 21.50 57.26 -8.32
C GLU A 658 21.81 55.93 -9.04
N VAL A 659 21.46 54.80 -8.44
CA VAL A 659 21.73 53.44 -8.95
C VAL A 659 20.86 53.08 -10.17
N ASP A 660 19.78 53.81 -10.43
CA ASP A 660 18.93 53.62 -11.61
C ASP A 660 19.34 54.55 -12.77
N ARG A 661 20.34 55.43 -12.58
CA ARG A 661 20.77 56.39 -13.61
C ARG A 661 21.30 55.69 -14.86
N ASP A 662 22.18 54.71 -14.68
CA ASP A 662 22.75 53.87 -15.75
C ASP A 662 21.65 53.17 -16.59
N ILE A 663 20.48 52.92 -16.01
CA ILE A 663 19.33 52.31 -16.69
C ILE A 663 18.60 53.32 -17.56
N LEU A 664 18.43 54.56 -17.08
CA LEU A 664 17.82 55.63 -17.87
C LEU A 664 18.74 56.03 -19.02
N GLU A 665 20.02 56.33 -18.76
CA GLU A 665 20.97 56.74 -19.81
C GLU A 665 21.04 55.68 -20.93
N LEU A 666 21.14 54.38 -20.58
CA LEU A 666 21.19 53.28 -21.56
C LEU A 666 19.83 52.94 -22.23
N GLU A 667 18.68 53.31 -21.64
CA GLU A 667 17.39 53.20 -22.34
C GLU A 667 17.13 54.40 -23.27
N TRP A 668 17.68 55.58 -22.96
CA TRP A 668 17.57 56.79 -23.79
C TRP A 668 18.55 56.77 -24.98
N ASP A 669 19.79 56.31 -24.80
CA ASP A 669 20.81 56.14 -25.86
C ASP A 669 20.39 55.19 -27.00
N VAL A 670 19.27 54.48 -26.83
CA VAL A 670 18.74 53.46 -27.77
C VAL A 670 17.44 53.92 -28.44
N MET A 671 16.90 55.10 -28.11
CA MET A 671 15.72 55.67 -28.78
C MET A 671 16.11 56.59 -29.94
N ASP A 672 15.35 56.52 -31.04
CA ASP A 672 15.41 57.53 -32.11
C ASP A 672 14.84 58.88 -31.61
N GLU A 673 15.25 60.00 -32.22
CA GLU A 673 14.88 61.35 -31.77
C GLU A 673 13.36 61.59 -31.70
N SER A 674 12.59 60.97 -32.61
CA SER A 674 11.11 61.00 -32.60
C SER A 674 10.52 60.35 -31.36
N ASP A 675 11.08 59.21 -30.97
CA ASP A 675 10.57 58.37 -29.90
C ASP A 675 10.94 58.99 -28.56
N ALA A 676 12.13 59.60 -28.47
CA ALA A 676 12.55 60.40 -27.32
C ALA A 676 11.64 61.63 -27.10
N GLU A 677 11.26 62.36 -28.16
CA GLU A 677 10.27 63.45 -28.05
C GLU A 677 8.90 62.97 -27.56
N GLN A 678 8.40 61.87 -28.12
CA GLN A 678 7.13 61.29 -27.69
C GLN A 678 7.20 60.83 -26.23
N ARG A 679 8.30 60.20 -25.84
CA ARG A 679 8.55 59.70 -24.48
C ARG A 679 8.61 60.79 -23.42
N VAL A 680 9.17 61.96 -23.74
CA VAL A 680 9.14 63.13 -22.84
C VAL A 680 7.70 63.54 -22.54
N ARG A 681 6.86 63.66 -23.59
CA ARG A 681 5.43 64.02 -23.42
C ARG A 681 4.67 62.96 -22.60
N GLU A 682 4.91 61.66 -22.87
CA GLU A 682 4.32 60.57 -22.08
C GLU A 682 4.64 60.65 -20.58
N VAL A 683 5.82 61.17 -20.21
CA VAL A 683 6.25 61.30 -18.82
C VAL A 683 5.76 62.59 -18.18
N GLU A 684 5.71 63.70 -18.93
CA GLU A 684 5.17 65.00 -18.46
C GLU A 684 3.65 64.96 -18.24
N GLU A 685 2.90 64.22 -19.06
CA GLU A 685 1.46 63.95 -18.87
C GLU A 685 1.19 62.87 -17.79
N GLY A 686 2.20 62.04 -17.48
CA GLY A 686 2.10 60.91 -16.57
C GLY A 686 2.12 61.25 -15.07
N SER A 687 2.04 60.22 -14.24
CA SER A 687 2.17 60.37 -12.79
C SER A 687 3.63 60.62 -12.38
N PRO A 688 3.91 61.52 -11.41
CA PRO A 688 5.24 61.66 -10.81
C PRO A 688 5.60 60.50 -9.87
N TRP A 689 4.67 59.57 -9.62
CA TRP A 689 4.92 58.38 -8.80
C TRP A 689 5.41 57.21 -9.65
N VAL A 690 6.62 56.76 -9.36
CA VAL A 690 7.29 55.61 -9.99
C VAL A 690 7.29 54.43 -9.02
N VAL A 691 6.88 53.26 -9.51
CA VAL A 691 6.93 51.99 -8.78
C VAL A 691 8.18 51.23 -9.21
N ARG A 692 9.12 51.05 -8.29
CA ARG A 692 10.39 50.36 -8.52
C ARG A 692 10.32 48.94 -7.95
N LEU A 693 10.49 47.95 -8.81
CA LEU A 693 10.53 46.53 -8.45
C LEU A 693 11.98 46.07 -8.40
N GLU A 694 12.40 45.45 -7.30
CA GLU A 694 13.67 44.72 -7.19
C GLU A 694 13.42 43.22 -7.38
N LEU A 695 14.06 42.59 -8.35
CA LEU A 695 13.88 41.17 -8.70
C LEU A 695 14.99 40.29 -8.13
N ASP A 696 14.63 39.08 -7.68
CA ASP A 696 15.57 38.07 -7.20
C ASP A 696 16.45 37.54 -8.36
N VAL A 697 17.73 37.91 -8.36
CA VAL A 697 18.69 37.58 -9.41
C VAL A 697 18.92 36.08 -9.54
N ASP A 698 18.88 35.32 -8.44
CA ASP A 698 19.04 33.87 -8.47
C ASP A 698 17.84 33.24 -9.17
N MET A 699 16.61 33.62 -8.77
CA MET A 699 15.37 33.10 -9.35
C MET A 699 15.18 33.47 -10.83
N VAL A 700 15.59 34.67 -11.26
CA VAL A 700 15.55 35.06 -12.69
C VAL A 700 16.57 34.26 -13.51
N THR A 701 17.73 33.95 -12.92
CA THR A 701 18.81 33.21 -13.60
C THR A 701 18.51 31.71 -13.66
N ASP A 702 18.02 31.10 -12.57
CA ASP A 702 17.56 29.70 -12.52
C ASP A 702 16.43 29.44 -13.54
N LYS A 703 15.51 30.41 -13.73
CA LYS A 703 14.41 30.31 -14.70
C LYS A 703 14.80 30.76 -16.12
N ALA A 704 16.07 31.11 -16.34
CA ALA A 704 16.64 31.57 -17.62
C ALA A 704 15.83 32.72 -18.27
N LEU A 705 15.43 33.70 -17.47
CA LEU A 705 14.59 34.83 -17.88
C LEU A 705 15.42 36.06 -18.27
N ASP A 706 15.06 36.69 -19.39
CA ASP A 706 15.63 37.93 -19.88
C ASP A 706 14.76 39.14 -19.50
N MET A 707 15.38 40.29 -19.19
CA MET A 707 14.63 41.50 -18.82
C MET A 707 13.71 42.00 -19.96
N LYS A 708 14.07 41.71 -21.22
CA LYS A 708 13.24 41.98 -22.41
C LYS A 708 11.91 41.24 -22.38
N ASP A 709 11.94 39.93 -22.08
CA ASP A 709 10.74 39.10 -21.95
C ASP A 709 9.83 39.64 -20.84
N VAL A 710 10.42 40.04 -19.70
CA VAL A 710 9.66 40.57 -18.56
C VAL A 710 9.01 41.91 -18.90
N LYS A 711 9.71 42.84 -19.56
CA LYS A 711 9.15 44.12 -20.04
C LYS A 711 7.96 43.88 -20.98
N GLN A 712 8.12 43.00 -21.96
CA GLN A 712 7.03 42.64 -22.88
C GLN A 712 5.86 41.93 -22.17
N ALA A 713 6.12 41.05 -21.20
CA ALA A 713 5.08 40.33 -20.47
C ALA A 713 4.20 41.27 -19.63
N ILE A 714 4.76 42.35 -19.08
CA ILE A 714 3.96 43.39 -18.39
C ILE A 714 3.15 44.19 -19.42
N GLN A 715 3.77 44.66 -20.50
CA GLN A 715 3.10 45.46 -21.55
C GLN A 715 1.91 44.74 -22.21
N ARG A 716 1.95 43.40 -22.31
CA ARG A 716 0.83 42.58 -22.82
C ARG A 716 -0.37 42.47 -21.87
N VAL A 717 -0.18 42.78 -20.58
CA VAL A 717 -1.21 42.64 -19.53
C VAL A 717 -1.78 44.00 -19.13
N ASP A 718 -0.96 45.05 -19.21
CA ASP A 718 -1.35 46.42 -18.92
C ASP A 718 -0.49 47.44 -19.69
N THR A 719 -1.12 48.25 -20.53
CA THR A 719 -0.48 49.31 -21.34
C THR A 719 -0.48 50.67 -20.64
N ASN A 720 -1.17 50.81 -19.50
CA ASN A 720 -1.26 52.07 -18.74
C ASN A 720 0.04 52.44 -18.01
N TYR A 721 1.06 51.58 -18.07
CA TYR A 721 2.37 51.80 -17.45
C TYR A 721 3.46 52.03 -18.51
N ILE A 722 4.17 53.14 -18.36
CA ILE A 722 5.49 53.36 -18.94
C ILE A 722 6.46 52.47 -18.15
N ILE A 723 7.25 51.67 -18.87
CA ILE A 723 8.17 50.68 -18.28
C ILE A 723 9.60 51.01 -18.71
N GLU A 724 10.49 51.12 -17.72
CA GLU A 724 11.92 51.38 -17.90
C GLU A 724 12.71 50.20 -17.28
N THR A 725 13.67 49.63 -18.01
CA THR A 725 14.43 48.44 -17.57
C THR A 725 15.84 48.41 -18.13
N GLY A 726 16.84 48.07 -17.29
CA GLY A 726 18.19 47.80 -17.77
C GLY A 726 18.21 46.59 -18.70
N MET A 727 18.54 46.80 -19.98
CA MET A 727 18.64 45.73 -20.98
C MET A 727 19.84 44.77 -20.74
N ALA A 728 20.82 45.19 -19.93
CA ALA A 728 22.06 44.46 -19.70
C ALA A 728 21.94 43.39 -18.59
N ASN A 729 21.97 42.11 -18.97
CA ASN A 729 21.95 40.97 -18.04
C ASN A 729 23.17 40.87 -17.07
N ASN A 730 24.19 41.72 -17.22
CA ASN A 730 25.40 41.71 -16.38
C ASN A 730 25.28 42.49 -15.05
N VAL A 731 24.18 43.20 -14.80
CA VAL A 731 24.04 44.04 -13.59
C VAL A 731 23.74 43.18 -12.36
N ARG A 732 24.42 43.44 -11.23
CA ARG A 732 24.25 42.72 -9.94
C ARG A 732 22.88 42.90 -9.28
N ARG A 733 22.00 43.72 -9.85
CA ARG A 733 20.61 43.95 -9.44
C ARG A 733 19.78 44.00 -10.72
N ARG A 734 18.65 43.28 -10.74
CA ARG A 734 17.67 43.36 -11.83
C ARG A 734 16.48 44.18 -11.32
N THR A 735 16.21 45.30 -11.95
CA THR A 735 15.17 46.25 -11.53
C THR A 735 14.27 46.67 -12.69
N ILE A 736 13.04 47.04 -12.35
CA ILE A 736 12.03 47.55 -13.27
C ILE A 736 11.41 48.80 -12.65
N ARG A 737 11.30 49.88 -13.42
CA ARG A 737 10.58 51.10 -13.03
C ARG A 737 9.27 51.15 -13.81
N LEU A 738 8.16 51.39 -13.12
CA LEU A 738 6.81 51.49 -13.70
C LEU A 738 6.23 52.86 -13.34
N ARG A 739 5.97 53.70 -14.33
CA ARG A 739 5.29 55.01 -14.17
C ARG A 739 3.90 54.92 -14.78
N SER A 740 2.86 55.36 -14.09
CA SER A 740 1.51 55.37 -14.67
C SER A 740 1.37 56.51 -15.69
N ARG A 741 0.73 56.24 -16.83
CA ARG A 741 0.34 57.22 -17.85
C ARG A 741 -0.78 58.17 -17.39
N THR A 742 -1.51 57.81 -16.33
CA THR A 742 -2.58 58.64 -15.76
C THR A 742 -2.14 59.27 -14.45
N ASN A 743 -2.27 60.59 -14.33
CA ASN A 743 -1.89 61.33 -13.13
C ASN A 743 -3.12 61.58 -12.22
N ASP A 744 -3.43 60.63 -11.35
CA ASP A 744 -4.55 60.73 -10.38
C ASP A 744 -4.22 61.62 -9.16
N GLY A 745 -3.15 62.42 -9.20
CA GLY A 745 -2.75 63.30 -8.11
C GLY A 745 -2.55 62.58 -6.77
N ALA A 746 -3.24 63.01 -5.72
CA ALA A 746 -3.12 62.48 -4.37
C ALA A 746 -3.56 61.00 -4.24
N ASP A 747 -4.56 60.57 -5.02
CA ASP A 747 -5.09 59.20 -4.97
C ASP A 747 -4.24 58.18 -5.75
N SER A 748 -3.16 58.63 -6.41
CA SER A 748 -2.21 57.76 -7.10
C SER A 748 -1.61 56.69 -6.17
N ILE A 749 -1.23 57.03 -4.92
CA ILE A 749 -0.54 56.06 -4.03
C ILE A 749 -1.50 54.96 -3.52
N PRO A 750 -2.72 55.25 -3.01
CA PRO A 750 -3.69 54.21 -2.65
C PRO A 750 -4.08 53.31 -3.81
N LYS A 751 -4.20 53.87 -5.03
CA LYS A 751 -4.49 53.15 -6.28
C LYS A 751 -3.33 52.20 -6.65
N LEU A 752 -2.12 52.72 -6.83
CA LEU A 752 -0.92 51.92 -7.13
C LEU A 752 -0.64 50.82 -6.07
N LYS A 753 -0.95 51.05 -4.78
CA LYS A 753 -0.82 50.03 -3.73
C LYS A 753 -1.80 48.86 -3.85
N ARG A 754 -2.93 49.03 -4.54
CA ARG A 754 -3.91 47.97 -4.85
C ARG A 754 -3.59 47.32 -6.20
N ASP A 755 -3.30 48.16 -7.19
CA ASP A 755 -3.20 47.74 -8.59
C ASP A 755 -1.90 47.00 -8.87
N ILE A 756 -0.78 47.40 -8.28
CA ILE A 756 0.52 46.73 -8.50
C ILE A 756 0.52 45.28 -8.02
N PRO A 757 0.09 44.92 -6.78
CA PRO A 757 -0.02 43.52 -6.39
C PRO A 757 -0.92 42.69 -7.33
N ALA A 758 -2.04 43.26 -7.79
CA ALA A 758 -2.92 42.60 -8.75
C ALA A 758 -2.24 42.41 -10.13
N LEU A 759 -1.47 43.39 -10.60
CA LEU A 759 -0.66 43.31 -11.81
C LEU A 759 0.43 42.23 -11.68
N LEU A 760 1.17 42.20 -10.57
CA LEU A 760 2.25 41.22 -10.32
C LEU A 760 1.75 39.77 -10.34
N ALA A 761 0.52 39.52 -9.90
CA ALA A 761 -0.15 38.22 -9.97
C ALA A 761 -0.72 37.92 -11.38
N ARG A 762 -1.23 38.93 -12.09
CA ARG A 762 -1.72 38.80 -13.49
C ARG A 762 -0.60 38.61 -14.51
N VAL A 763 0.59 39.18 -14.30
CA VAL A 763 1.71 39.07 -15.24
C VAL A 763 2.33 37.66 -15.18
N HIS A 764 1.99 36.86 -16.18
CA HIS A 764 2.55 35.53 -16.42
C HIS A 764 3.85 35.68 -17.22
N LEU A 765 4.97 35.18 -16.69
CA LEU A 765 6.27 35.25 -17.36
C LEU A 765 6.53 34.00 -18.20
N ARG A 766 6.51 32.81 -17.58
CA ARG A 766 6.71 31.49 -18.21
C ARG A 766 5.98 30.39 -17.43
N GLY A 767 5.92 29.19 -18.02
CA GLY A 767 5.35 28.00 -17.40
C GLY A 767 3.83 27.87 -17.50
N ILE A 768 3.31 26.71 -17.13
CA ILE A 768 1.90 26.34 -17.32
C ILE A 768 1.07 26.76 -16.09
N PRO A 769 0.10 27.70 -16.19
CA PRO A 769 -0.68 28.11 -15.03
C PRO A 769 -1.49 26.93 -14.46
N GLY A 770 -1.16 26.57 -13.22
CA GLY A 770 -1.61 25.35 -12.52
C GLY A 770 -0.46 24.42 -12.08
N VAL A 771 0.73 24.55 -12.67
CA VAL A 771 1.95 23.79 -12.33
C VAL A 771 2.85 24.63 -11.41
N ARG A 772 2.69 24.48 -10.09
CA ARG A 772 3.44 25.26 -9.09
C ARG A 772 4.94 24.94 -9.08
N ARG A 773 5.30 23.67 -9.27
CA ARG A 773 6.68 23.20 -9.29
C ARG A 773 6.87 22.08 -10.32
N ALA A 774 8.08 21.95 -10.84
CA ALA A 774 8.48 20.84 -11.70
C ALA A 774 9.71 20.12 -11.11
N LEU A 775 9.70 18.78 -11.09
CA LEU A 775 10.76 17.94 -10.54
C LEU A 775 11.24 16.91 -11.56
N LEU A 776 12.56 16.78 -11.72
CA LEU A 776 13.17 15.79 -12.62
C LEU A 776 13.32 14.41 -11.98
N LYS A 777 12.95 13.39 -12.74
CA LYS A 777 12.96 11.97 -12.37
C LYS A 777 13.58 11.16 -13.52
N ASP A 778 14.44 10.19 -13.21
CA ASP A 778 15.00 9.29 -14.20
C ASP A 778 14.19 7.99 -14.31
N THR A 779 13.87 7.60 -15.54
CA THR A 779 13.08 6.42 -15.89
C THR A 779 13.85 5.59 -16.93
N THR A 780 13.99 4.29 -16.69
CA THR A 780 14.57 3.36 -17.66
C THR A 780 13.55 3.01 -18.75
N LYS A 781 13.77 3.53 -19.95
CA LYS A 781 12.98 3.21 -21.15
C LYS A 781 13.71 2.12 -21.92
N PHE A 782 13.04 0.99 -22.14
CA PHE A 782 13.61 -0.09 -22.96
C PHE A 782 13.30 0.15 -24.45
N THR A 783 14.35 0.19 -25.25
CA THR A 783 14.31 0.22 -26.71
C THR A 783 14.69 -1.15 -27.27
N VAL A 784 14.18 -1.51 -28.45
CA VAL A 784 14.63 -2.69 -29.19
C VAL A 784 15.65 -2.23 -30.23
N ASP A 785 16.85 -2.78 -30.19
CA ASP A 785 17.79 -2.70 -31.31
C ASP A 785 17.26 -3.59 -32.44
N GLU A 786 16.90 -2.98 -33.57
CA GLU A 786 16.34 -3.66 -34.75
C GLU A 786 17.31 -4.72 -35.32
N SER A 787 18.62 -4.51 -35.20
CA SER A 787 19.64 -5.37 -35.81
C SER A 787 19.90 -6.66 -35.03
N THR A 788 19.96 -6.59 -33.70
CA THR A 788 20.16 -7.78 -32.83
C THR A 788 18.86 -8.33 -32.23
N GLY A 789 17.79 -7.54 -32.29
CA GLY A 789 16.53 -7.78 -31.59
C GLY A 789 16.63 -7.68 -30.06
N LYS A 790 17.74 -7.16 -29.53
CA LYS A 790 18.01 -7.03 -28.09
C LYS A 790 17.24 -5.87 -27.48
N LEU A 791 16.85 -6.02 -26.22
CA LEU A 791 16.30 -4.91 -25.43
C LEU A 791 17.43 -4.18 -24.69
N THR A 792 17.57 -2.89 -24.98
CA THR A 792 18.51 -1.97 -24.33
C THR A 792 17.74 -1.00 -23.44
N GLY A 793 18.06 -0.95 -22.14
CA GLY A 793 17.46 0.01 -21.21
C GLY A 793 18.24 1.31 -21.18
N GLU A 794 17.67 2.39 -21.71
CA GLU A 794 18.25 3.73 -21.68
C GLU A 794 17.63 4.59 -20.56
N LYS A 795 18.44 5.45 -19.92
CA LYS A 795 17.96 6.38 -18.88
C LYS A 795 17.44 7.67 -19.49
N THR A 796 16.12 7.71 -19.68
CA THR A 796 15.37 8.91 -20.09
C THR A 796 14.90 9.73 -18.87
N TRP A 797 14.75 11.04 -19.04
CA TRP A 797 14.26 11.94 -17.99
C TRP A 797 12.81 12.34 -18.23
N VAL A 798 12.06 12.38 -17.13
CA VAL A 798 10.63 12.68 -17.05
C VAL A 798 10.44 13.75 -15.98
N ILE A 799 9.41 14.60 -16.11
CA ILE A 799 9.12 15.68 -15.17
C ILE A 799 7.83 15.37 -14.40
N ASP A 800 7.92 15.17 -13.10
CA ASP A 800 6.75 15.10 -12.21
C ASP A 800 6.42 16.51 -11.67
N THR A 801 5.16 16.93 -11.70
CA THR A 801 4.73 18.27 -11.29
C THR A 801 4.04 18.34 -9.92
N ASP A 802 4.08 19.50 -9.29
CA ASP A 802 3.20 19.87 -8.18
C ASP A 802 2.05 20.75 -8.72
N GLY A 803 0.82 20.25 -8.66
CA GLY A 803 -0.35 20.81 -9.35
C GLY A 803 -0.56 20.22 -10.75
N THR A 804 -1.79 20.35 -11.28
CA THR A 804 -2.19 19.79 -12.59
C THR A 804 -2.88 20.82 -13.48
N ALA A 805 -2.66 20.66 -14.79
CA ALA A 805 -3.19 21.51 -15.86
C ALA A 805 -3.10 20.75 -17.21
N LEU A 806 -3.60 19.51 -17.25
CA LEU A 806 -3.35 18.54 -18.33
C LEU A 806 -3.76 19.06 -19.71
N ARG A 807 -4.89 19.79 -19.81
CA ARG A 807 -5.35 20.44 -21.06
C ARG A 807 -4.30 21.40 -21.63
N ARG A 808 -3.63 22.17 -20.79
CA ARG A 808 -2.56 23.11 -21.21
C ARG A 808 -1.26 22.37 -21.54
N ALA A 809 -0.93 21.29 -20.81
CA ALA A 809 0.23 20.46 -21.11
C ALA A 809 0.11 19.73 -22.46
N PHE A 810 -1.11 19.44 -22.94
CA PHE A 810 -1.34 18.84 -24.27
C PHE A 810 -1.30 19.85 -25.43
N ILE A 811 -1.75 21.10 -25.22
CA ILE A 811 -1.47 22.21 -26.15
C ILE A 811 0.05 22.36 -26.28
N GLY A 812 0.75 22.22 -25.16
CA GLY A 812 2.20 22.06 -25.09
C GLY A 812 2.94 23.36 -24.80
N VAL A 813 4.24 23.22 -24.55
CA VAL A 813 5.19 24.33 -24.63
C VAL A 813 6.00 24.13 -25.90
N VAL A 814 5.97 25.13 -26.77
CA VAL A 814 6.71 25.16 -28.03
C VAL A 814 8.17 25.53 -27.73
N GLY A 815 9.11 24.75 -28.24
CA GLY A 815 10.54 25.04 -28.14
C GLY A 815 11.03 26.01 -29.21
N GLU A 816 12.31 26.38 -29.11
CA GLU A 816 13.03 27.23 -30.07
C GLU A 816 12.86 26.75 -31.54
N ASP A 817 12.73 25.43 -31.75
CA ASP A 817 12.51 24.77 -33.06
C ASP A 817 11.07 24.86 -33.62
N GLY A 818 10.14 25.58 -32.97
CA GLY A 818 8.72 25.61 -33.34
C GLY A 818 7.95 24.30 -33.07
N LYS A 819 8.53 23.37 -32.30
CA LYS A 819 7.96 22.05 -32.00
C LYS A 819 7.61 21.90 -30.53
N ASN A 820 6.55 21.14 -30.23
CA ASN A 820 6.16 20.83 -28.86
C ASN A 820 7.22 19.99 -28.14
N ILE A 821 7.65 20.47 -26.96
CA ILE A 821 8.62 19.80 -26.08
C ILE A 821 7.97 18.59 -25.37
N ILE A 822 6.69 18.74 -25.03
CA ILE A 822 5.90 17.76 -24.28
C ILE A 822 5.33 16.70 -25.22
N ASN A 823 5.54 15.43 -24.89
CA ASN A 823 4.88 14.31 -25.54
C ASN A 823 3.51 14.05 -24.88
N ALA A 824 2.45 14.55 -25.51
CA ALA A 824 1.08 14.38 -25.05
C ALA A 824 0.65 12.89 -24.99
N THR A 825 1.15 12.02 -25.87
CA THR A 825 0.73 10.60 -25.96
C THR A 825 1.11 9.75 -24.75
N LYS A 826 2.04 10.23 -23.90
CA LYS A 826 2.50 9.52 -22.69
C LYS A 826 2.46 10.38 -21.42
N THR A 827 2.04 11.64 -21.53
CA THR A 827 1.87 12.55 -20.38
C THR A 827 0.55 12.27 -19.69
N SER A 828 0.56 12.10 -18.36
CA SER A 828 -0.63 11.72 -17.58
C SER A 828 -0.77 12.49 -16.27
N SER A 829 -1.98 12.58 -15.74
CA SER A 829 -2.32 13.26 -14.47
C SER A 829 -2.83 12.24 -13.46
N ASN A 830 -2.45 12.38 -12.18
CA ASN A 830 -3.01 11.57 -11.09
C ASN A 830 -4.44 11.97 -10.72
N LYS A 831 -4.93 13.10 -11.23
CA LYS A 831 -6.26 13.63 -10.98
C LYS A 831 -7.27 12.97 -11.91
N VAL A 832 -7.71 11.76 -11.56
CA VAL A 832 -8.69 10.95 -12.32
C VAL A 832 -9.90 11.75 -12.86
N PRO A 833 -10.52 12.70 -12.12
CA PRO A 833 -11.62 13.51 -12.67
C PRO A 833 -11.23 14.43 -13.82
N GLU A 834 -9.99 14.96 -13.82
CA GLU A 834 -9.44 15.78 -14.91
C GLU A 834 -9.19 14.91 -16.16
N VAL A 835 -8.63 13.71 -15.96
CA VAL A 835 -8.44 12.71 -17.02
C VAL A 835 -9.79 12.33 -17.66
N CYS A 836 -10.82 12.06 -16.85
CA CYS A 836 -12.17 11.75 -17.35
C CYS A 836 -12.76 12.88 -18.21
N SER A 837 -12.53 14.14 -17.83
CA SER A 837 -13.05 15.31 -18.56
C SER A 837 -12.31 15.65 -19.85
N LEU A 838 -11.12 15.09 -20.07
CA LEU A 838 -10.24 15.45 -21.19
C LEU A 838 -9.93 14.28 -22.15
N LEU A 839 -9.84 13.06 -21.63
CA LEU A 839 -9.51 11.83 -22.36
C LEU A 839 -10.63 10.77 -22.32
N GLY A 840 -11.76 11.08 -21.68
CA GLY A 840 -12.91 10.19 -21.58
C GLY A 840 -12.80 9.09 -20.52
N ILE A 841 -13.83 8.25 -20.45
CA ILE A 841 -14.04 7.33 -19.32
C ILE A 841 -13.03 6.17 -19.29
N GLU A 842 -12.64 5.59 -20.43
CA GLU A 842 -11.64 4.50 -20.45
C GLU A 842 -10.23 4.96 -20.02
N ALA A 843 -9.84 6.18 -20.36
CA ALA A 843 -8.59 6.76 -19.87
C ALA A 843 -8.64 6.99 -18.35
N ALA A 844 -9.79 7.39 -17.82
CA ALA A 844 -10.02 7.53 -16.38
C ALA A 844 -10.04 6.18 -15.66
N ARG A 845 -10.71 5.17 -16.24
CA ARG A 845 -10.70 3.76 -15.80
C ARG A 845 -9.27 3.25 -15.67
N TYR A 846 -8.49 3.28 -16.75
CA TYR A 846 -7.10 2.85 -16.75
C TYR A 846 -6.25 3.61 -15.71
N ARG A 847 -6.35 4.95 -15.65
CA ARG A 847 -5.60 5.72 -14.65
C ARG A 847 -6.02 5.37 -13.21
N MET A 848 -7.30 5.11 -12.95
CA MET A 848 -7.78 4.73 -11.62
C MET A 848 -7.29 3.35 -11.19
N LEU A 849 -7.21 2.37 -12.11
CA LEU A 849 -6.56 1.08 -11.86
C LEU A 849 -5.08 1.27 -11.44
N THR A 850 -4.35 2.11 -12.16
CA THR A 850 -2.93 2.42 -11.86
C THR A 850 -2.78 3.11 -10.50
N GLU A 851 -3.57 4.15 -10.22
CA GLU A 851 -3.53 4.90 -8.95
C GLU A 851 -3.86 4.02 -7.73
N LEU A 852 -4.87 3.15 -7.83
CA LEU A 852 -5.20 2.21 -6.76
C LEU A 852 -4.06 1.20 -6.55
N ARG A 853 -3.53 0.63 -7.64
CA ARG A 853 -2.40 -0.32 -7.58
C ARG A 853 -1.16 0.31 -6.94
N GLU A 854 -0.79 1.54 -7.31
CA GLU A 854 0.32 2.27 -6.71
C GLU A 854 0.08 2.54 -5.20
N ALA A 855 -1.14 2.91 -4.81
CA ALA A 855 -1.49 3.17 -3.41
C ALA A 855 -1.31 1.94 -2.50
N TYR A 856 -1.68 0.73 -2.96
CA TYR A 856 -1.45 -0.52 -2.20
C TYR A 856 0.04 -0.96 -2.26
N LEU A 857 0.68 -0.90 -3.43
CA LEU A 857 2.08 -1.29 -3.60
C LEU A 857 3.05 -0.41 -2.79
N ALA A 858 2.72 0.85 -2.52
CA ALA A 858 3.49 1.72 -1.62
C ALA A 858 3.71 1.11 -0.23
N TYR A 859 2.79 0.25 0.24
CA TYR A 859 2.85 -0.48 1.51
C TYR A 859 3.37 -1.92 1.37
N GLY A 860 3.74 -2.36 0.17
CA GLY A 860 4.15 -3.73 -0.12
C GLY A 860 2.98 -4.72 -0.23
N LEU A 861 1.74 -4.23 -0.26
CA LEU A 861 0.53 -5.04 -0.37
C LEU A 861 0.22 -5.29 -1.85
N ASN A 862 0.07 -6.55 -2.23
CA ASN A 862 -0.14 -6.99 -3.61
C ASN A 862 -1.51 -7.66 -3.75
N ILE A 863 -2.50 -6.90 -4.25
CA ILE A 863 -3.88 -7.36 -4.44
C ILE A 863 -4.03 -7.92 -5.85
N ASN A 864 -4.81 -9.01 -6.01
CA ASN A 864 -5.07 -9.59 -7.33
C ASN A 864 -5.90 -8.64 -8.19
N TYR A 865 -5.48 -8.45 -9.45
CA TYR A 865 -6.02 -7.50 -10.44
C TYR A 865 -7.55 -7.42 -10.40
N ARG A 866 -8.21 -8.57 -10.58
CA ARG A 866 -9.68 -8.70 -10.69
C ARG A 866 -10.49 -7.99 -9.60
N HIS A 867 -9.97 -7.91 -8.37
CA HIS A 867 -10.71 -7.30 -7.26
C HIS A 867 -10.82 -5.78 -7.42
N TYR A 868 -9.71 -5.09 -7.68
CA TYR A 868 -9.76 -3.65 -7.92
C TYR A 868 -10.25 -3.31 -9.34
N THR A 869 -10.15 -4.23 -10.30
CA THR A 869 -10.76 -4.05 -11.62
C THR A 869 -12.30 -4.05 -11.55
N ILE A 870 -12.95 -4.97 -10.82
CA ILE A 870 -14.41 -4.90 -10.58
C ILE A 870 -14.82 -3.59 -9.93
N LEU A 871 -14.06 -3.14 -8.93
CA LEU A 871 -14.34 -1.90 -8.21
C LEU A 871 -14.28 -0.68 -9.16
N VAL A 872 -13.26 -0.57 -10.00
CA VAL A 872 -13.14 0.54 -10.97
C VAL A 872 -14.15 0.42 -12.11
N ASP A 873 -14.41 -0.78 -12.62
CA ASP A 873 -15.39 -1.00 -13.69
C ASP A 873 -16.79 -0.61 -13.22
N THR A 874 -17.16 -0.93 -11.97
CA THR A 874 -18.42 -0.51 -11.34
C THR A 874 -18.48 1.01 -11.15
N ILE A 875 -17.35 1.68 -10.90
CA ILE A 875 -17.25 3.14 -10.79
C ILE A 875 -17.39 3.83 -12.16
N CYS A 876 -16.96 3.18 -13.24
CA CYS A 876 -16.91 3.76 -14.60
C CYS A 876 -18.09 3.35 -15.51
N GLN A 877 -18.83 2.28 -15.18
CA GLN A 877 -19.84 1.61 -16.02
C GLN A 877 -20.84 2.56 -16.71
N ARG A 878 -21.23 3.67 -16.05
CA ARG A 878 -22.25 4.62 -16.52
C ARG A 878 -21.72 5.72 -17.45
N GLY A 879 -20.46 5.65 -17.88
CA GLY A 879 -19.81 6.71 -18.68
C GLY A 879 -19.38 7.94 -17.87
N TYR A 880 -19.67 7.98 -16.57
CA TYR A 880 -19.19 8.98 -15.62
C TYR A 880 -18.74 8.31 -14.32
N LEU A 881 -17.82 8.95 -13.59
CA LEU A 881 -17.24 8.42 -12.36
C LEU A 881 -18.24 8.46 -11.19
N MET A 882 -18.70 7.29 -10.74
CA MET A 882 -19.53 7.15 -9.53
C MET A 882 -18.68 7.09 -8.26
N ALA A 883 -18.87 8.04 -7.34
CA ALA A 883 -18.15 8.07 -6.06
C ALA A 883 -18.70 7.05 -5.06
N VAL A 884 -17.84 6.18 -4.51
CA VAL A 884 -18.16 5.13 -3.51
C VAL A 884 -18.46 5.75 -2.15
N SER A 885 -19.66 6.33 -2.06
CA SER A 885 -20.12 7.26 -1.03
C SER A 885 -21.65 7.33 -1.05
N ARG A 886 -22.31 7.82 0.01
CA ARG A 886 -23.77 8.07 0.00
C ARG A 886 -24.27 8.84 -1.23
N THR A 887 -23.50 9.80 -1.73
CA THR A 887 -23.86 10.64 -2.88
C THR A 887 -23.73 9.95 -4.23
N GLY A 888 -23.00 8.84 -4.34
CA GLY A 888 -23.02 7.97 -5.52
C GLY A 888 -24.03 6.84 -5.37
N ILE A 889 -23.98 6.11 -4.24
CA ILE A 889 -24.84 4.94 -3.97
C ILE A 889 -26.33 5.32 -3.94
N ASN A 890 -26.70 6.50 -3.44
CA ASN A 890 -28.11 6.92 -3.47
C ASN A 890 -28.58 7.44 -4.85
N ARG A 891 -27.64 7.69 -5.78
CA ARG A 891 -27.88 8.17 -7.16
C ARG A 891 -27.89 7.06 -8.22
N SER A 892 -27.62 5.80 -7.87
CA SER A 892 -27.87 4.69 -8.78
C SER A 892 -29.37 4.40 -8.80
N ASP A 893 -30.09 4.90 -9.81
CA ASP A 893 -31.54 4.68 -9.98
C ASP A 893 -31.92 3.19 -10.07
N THR A 894 -30.95 2.37 -10.46
CA THR A 894 -30.97 0.89 -10.48
C THR A 894 -31.11 0.28 -9.07
N SER A 895 -30.60 0.94 -8.03
CA SER A 895 -30.63 0.41 -6.66
C SER A 895 -31.99 0.64 -5.99
N GLY A 896 -32.71 -0.45 -5.72
CA GLY A 896 -34.03 -0.41 -5.09
C GLY A 896 -34.03 0.35 -3.76
N PRO A 897 -35.15 1.02 -3.39
CA PRO A 897 -35.21 1.83 -2.17
C PRO A 897 -34.89 1.04 -0.89
N LEU A 898 -35.15 -0.28 -0.83
CA LEU A 898 -34.77 -1.11 0.32
C LEU A 898 -33.24 -1.29 0.41
N MET A 899 -32.56 -1.47 -0.73
CA MET A 899 -31.10 -1.49 -0.80
C MET A 899 -30.51 -0.14 -0.38
N ARG A 900 -30.99 0.97 -0.97
CA ARG A 900 -30.53 2.34 -0.65
C ARG A 900 -30.76 2.69 0.82
N CYS A 901 -31.92 2.35 1.39
CA CYS A 901 -32.23 2.68 2.79
C CYS A 901 -31.35 1.90 3.81
N SER A 902 -30.70 0.80 3.41
CA SER A 902 -29.72 0.07 4.24
C SER A 902 -28.41 0.85 4.47
N PHE A 903 -28.22 2.00 3.82
CA PHE A 903 -26.96 2.74 3.81
C PHE A 903 -27.13 4.26 4.09
N GLU A 904 -26.52 4.72 5.18
CA GLU A 904 -26.42 6.11 5.66
C GLU A 904 -27.75 6.89 5.90
N GLU A 905 -28.69 6.96 4.95
CA GLU A 905 -29.83 7.92 4.96
C GLU A 905 -31.23 7.27 4.93
N THR A 906 -31.45 6.19 5.69
CA THR A 906 -32.65 5.33 5.69
C THR A 906 -34.00 6.06 5.56
N VAL A 907 -34.34 6.94 6.51
CA VAL A 907 -35.67 7.61 6.55
C VAL A 907 -35.89 8.51 5.34
N LYS A 908 -34.84 9.22 4.91
CA LYS A 908 -34.91 10.17 3.78
C LYS A 908 -35.08 9.44 2.45
N VAL A 909 -34.41 8.29 2.27
CA VAL A 909 -34.62 7.41 1.11
C VAL A 909 -36.07 6.90 1.07
N LEU A 910 -36.58 6.38 2.19
CA LEU A 910 -37.94 5.85 2.25
C LEU A 910 -39.02 6.92 2.04
N MET A 911 -38.84 8.12 2.59
CA MET A 911 -39.75 9.26 2.36
C MET A 911 -39.74 9.71 0.89
N ALA A 912 -38.57 9.79 0.26
CA ALA A 912 -38.45 10.10 -1.16
C ALA A 912 -39.14 9.02 -2.02
N ALA A 913 -38.81 7.75 -1.79
CA ALA A 913 -39.39 6.60 -2.48
C ALA A 913 -40.92 6.57 -2.38
N ALA A 914 -41.47 6.80 -1.18
CA ALA A 914 -42.91 6.90 -0.96
C ALA A 914 -43.54 8.11 -1.67
N SER A 915 -42.86 9.26 -1.71
CA SER A 915 -43.37 10.47 -2.39
C SER A 915 -43.38 10.37 -3.92
N PHE A 916 -42.50 9.55 -4.51
CA PHE A 916 -42.42 9.31 -5.97
C PHE A 916 -43.05 7.99 -6.42
N GLY A 917 -43.50 7.14 -5.49
CA GLY A 917 -44.08 5.83 -5.81
C GLY A 917 -43.07 4.80 -6.35
N GLU A 918 -41.82 4.86 -5.88
CA GLU A 918 -40.77 3.92 -6.32
C GLU A 918 -41.12 2.46 -5.99
N HIS A 919 -40.86 1.54 -6.92
CA HIS A 919 -41.07 0.11 -6.78
C HIS A 919 -39.73 -0.64 -6.63
N ASP A 920 -39.54 -1.37 -5.53
CA ASP A 920 -38.36 -2.24 -5.36
C ASP A 920 -38.56 -3.61 -6.03
N PRO A 921 -37.69 -4.04 -6.96
CA PRO A 921 -37.84 -5.33 -7.64
C PRO A 921 -37.39 -6.54 -6.80
N VAL A 922 -36.88 -6.33 -5.57
CA VAL A 922 -36.43 -7.38 -4.64
C VAL A 922 -35.41 -8.35 -5.25
N ARG A 923 -34.52 -7.82 -6.10
CA ARG A 923 -33.43 -8.60 -6.72
C ARG A 923 -32.14 -8.54 -5.92
N GLY A 924 -31.85 -7.38 -5.32
CA GLY A 924 -30.64 -7.14 -4.54
C GLY A 924 -30.55 -7.97 -3.26
N VAL A 925 -29.34 -8.20 -2.78
CA VAL A 925 -29.04 -9.01 -1.60
C VAL A 925 -29.68 -8.39 -0.36
N SER A 926 -29.52 -7.08 -0.14
CA SER A 926 -30.14 -6.40 1.00
C SER A 926 -31.67 -6.44 1.00
N ALA A 927 -32.32 -6.28 -0.16
CA ALA A 927 -33.78 -6.31 -0.24
C ALA A 927 -34.33 -7.69 0.15
N ASN A 928 -33.67 -8.78 -0.28
CA ASN A 928 -34.04 -10.13 0.12
C ASN A 928 -33.79 -10.39 1.61
N LEU A 929 -32.64 -9.95 2.15
CA LEU A 929 -32.32 -10.08 3.57
C LEU A 929 -33.31 -9.33 4.48
N VAL A 930 -33.79 -8.15 4.08
CA VAL A 930 -34.80 -7.36 4.82
C VAL A 930 -36.15 -8.07 4.88
N LEU A 931 -36.50 -8.85 3.85
CA LEU A 931 -37.77 -9.60 3.78
C LEU A 931 -37.66 -11.05 4.29
N GLY A 932 -36.45 -11.53 4.63
CA GLY A 932 -36.22 -12.93 5.02
C GLY A 932 -36.18 -13.92 3.85
N ASN A 933 -36.08 -13.43 2.61
CA ASN A 933 -36.00 -14.25 1.39
C ASN A 933 -34.57 -14.76 1.13
N GLN A 934 -34.45 -15.87 0.41
CA GLN A 934 -33.18 -16.33 -0.14
C GLN A 934 -32.67 -15.36 -1.22
N ALA A 935 -31.50 -14.76 -0.99
CA ALA A 935 -30.89 -13.83 -1.94
C ALA A 935 -30.40 -14.54 -3.22
N ARG A 936 -30.52 -13.87 -4.37
CA ARG A 936 -30.21 -14.41 -5.71
C ARG A 936 -28.71 -14.46 -6.04
N VAL A 937 -27.89 -15.00 -5.12
CA VAL A 937 -26.43 -15.12 -5.27
C VAL A 937 -25.97 -16.47 -4.69
N GLY A 938 -24.87 -17.01 -5.21
CA GLY A 938 -24.33 -18.30 -4.79
C GLY A 938 -25.32 -19.44 -5.03
N THR A 939 -25.62 -20.20 -3.98
CA THR A 939 -26.62 -21.28 -3.99
C THR A 939 -28.06 -20.80 -4.17
N GLY A 940 -28.32 -19.48 -4.16
CA GLY A 940 -29.62 -18.89 -4.50
C GLY A 940 -29.75 -18.35 -5.93
N LEU A 941 -28.74 -18.52 -6.79
CA LEU A 941 -28.84 -18.10 -8.20
C LEU A 941 -29.60 -19.11 -9.08
N PHE A 942 -29.85 -20.33 -8.60
CA PHE A 942 -30.51 -21.41 -9.33
C PHE A 942 -31.53 -22.15 -8.46
N ASP A 943 -32.62 -22.60 -9.08
CA ASP A 943 -33.65 -23.43 -8.43
C ASP A 943 -33.33 -24.93 -8.59
N LEU A 944 -33.67 -25.73 -7.56
CA LEU A 944 -33.58 -27.18 -7.61
C LEU A 944 -34.93 -27.80 -7.99
N ILE A 945 -34.95 -28.55 -9.09
CA ILE A 945 -36.17 -29.21 -9.62
C ILE A 945 -35.95 -30.73 -9.59
N ILE A 946 -36.93 -31.48 -9.08
CA ILE A 946 -36.88 -32.94 -9.01
C ILE A 946 -36.97 -33.54 -10.42
N ASN A 947 -35.92 -34.28 -10.82
CA ASN A 947 -35.89 -35.01 -12.09
C ASN A 947 -36.77 -36.27 -12.00
N MET A 948 -38.07 -36.13 -12.26
CA MET A 948 -39.05 -37.22 -12.18
C MET A 948 -38.68 -38.44 -13.04
N PRO A 949 -38.20 -38.31 -14.30
CA PRO A 949 -37.71 -39.46 -15.07
C PRO A 949 -36.55 -40.23 -14.40
N ALA A 950 -35.59 -39.53 -13.78
CA ALA A 950 -34.51 -40.18 -13.06
C ALA A 950 -35.01 -40.86 -11.76
N LEU A 951 -35.96 -40.23 -11.06
CA LEU A 951 -36.59 -40.80 -9.85
C LEU A 951 -37.40 -42.07 -10.17
N GLN A 952 -38.09 -42.13 -11.32
CA GLN A 952 -38.78 -43.34 -11.79
C GLN A 952 -37.83 -44.48 -12.19
N GLN A 953 -36.56 -44.17 -12.44
CA GLN A 953 -35.49 -45.15 -12.70
C GLN A 953 -34.64 -45.46 -11.46
N ALA A 954 -34.88 -44.79 -10.34
CA ALA A 954 -34.17 -45.00 -9.09
C ALA A 954 -34.67 -46.28 -8.40
N VAL A 955 -33.82 -47.30 -8.40
CA VAL A 955 -34.01 -48.53 -7.61
C VAL A 955 -33.90 -48.19 -6.12
N THR A 956 -34.70 -48.84 -5.26
CA THR A 956 -34.63 -48.59 -3.82
C THR A 956 -33.26 -48.99 -3.27
N GLN A 957 -32.81 -48.35 -2.18
CA GLN A 957 -31.51 -48.68 -1.59
C GLN A 957 -31.47 -50.10 -1.01
N GLU A 958 -32.63 -50.69 -0.70
CA GLU A 958 -32.76 -52.07 -0.24
C GLU A 958 -32.57 -53.07 -1.40
N ASP A 959 -33.26 -52.86 -2.53
CA ASP A 959 -33.11 -53.66 -3.75
C ASP A 959 -31.68 -53.59 -4.33
N ALA A 960 -30.99 -52.47 -4.13
CA ALA A 960 -29.61 -52.26 -4.57
C ALA A 960 -28.58 -53.07 -3.76
N VAL A 961 -28.91 -53.52 -2.53
CA VAL A 961 -27.99 -54.21 -1.60
C VAL A 961 -28.33 -55.71 -1.52
N ALA A 962 -28.55 -56.33 -2.68
CA ALA A 962 -28.72 -57.78 -2.79
C ALA A 962 -27.43 -58.53 -2.38
N PRO A 963 -27.49 -59.50 -1.43
CA PRO A 963 -26.30 -60.15 -0.90
C PRO A 963 -25.57 -60.97 -1.98
N GLY A 964 -24.30 -60.63 -2.21
CA GLY A 964 -23.43 -61.32 -3.17
C GLY A 964 -23.00 -60.50 -4.40
N LYS A 965 -23.48 -59.26 -4.56
CA LYS A 965 -22.95 -58.32 -5.56
C LYS A 965 -22.41 -57.05 -4.90
N ASN A 966 -21.09 -56.86 -4.97
CA ASN A 966 -20.44 -55.60 -4.58
C ASN A 966 -20.72 -54.52 -5.65
N VAL A 967 -21.89 -53.89 -5.58
CA VAL A 967 -22.20 -52.68 -6.33
C VAL A 967 -21.75 -51.48 -5.49
N ASN A 968 -20.85 -50.65 -6.02
CA ASN A 968 -20.43 -49.42 -5.34
C ASN A 968 -21.57 -48.40 -5.38
N VAL A 969 -22.34 -48.29 -4.29
CA VAL A 969 -23.40 -47.28 -4.11
C VAL A 969 -22.77 -45.91 -3.77
N TYR A 970 -22.04 -45.36 -4.74
CA TYR A 970 -21.51 -43.98 -4.73
C TYR A 970 -21.49 -43.43 -6.16
N HIS A 971 -22.67 -43.22 -6.74
CA HIS A 971 -22.79 -42.62 -8.07
C HIS A 971 -22.82 -41.08 -7.96
N GLY A 972 -21.64 -40.49 -7.74
CA GLY A 972 -21.53 -39.11 -7.24
C GLY A 972 -20.48 -38.19 -7.89
N LEU A 973 -19.86 -38.57 -9.01
CA LEU A 973 -19.19 -37.70 -10.02
C LEU A 973 -18.60 -38.59 -11.14
N GLY A 974 -18.54 -38.08 -12.37
CA GLY A 974 -18.40 -38.92 -13.57
C GLY A 974 -17.02 -38.97 -14.24
N SER A 975 -16.80 -40.07 -14.98
CA SER A 975 -15.89 -40.18 -16.13
C SER A 975 -14.38 -39.99 -15.90
N THR A 976 -13.72 -41.04 -15.40
CA THR A 976 -12.37 -41.37 -15.86
C THR A 976 -12.28 -42.84 -16.31
N LEU A 977 -12.11 -43.05 -17.62
CA LEU A 977 -11.71 -44.33 -18.17
C LEU A 977 -10.36 -44.77 -17.58
N GLN A 978 -10.31 -45.96 -16.99
CA GLN A 978 -9.07 -46.71 -16.76
C GLN A 978 -9.23 -48.17 -17.15
N GLN A 979 -8.43 -48.59 -18.13
CA GLN A 979 -8.02 -49.98 -18.28
C GLN A 979 -6.79 -50.22 -17.39
N ASN A 980 -6.76 -51.36 -16.70
CA ASN A 980 -5.57 -52.05 -16.18
C ASN A 980 -4.40 -51.19 -15.66
N LEU A 981 -4.41 -50.88 -14.36
CA LEU A 981 -3.21 -51.04 -13.53
C LEU A 981 -3.49 -52.03 -12.40
N GLN A 982 -2.53 -52.90 -12.10
CA GLN A 982 -2.59 -53.83 -10.99
C GLN A 982 -1.82 -53.29 -9.77
N SER A 983 -2.19 -53.80 -8.58
CA SER A 983 -1.46 -53.70 -7.31
C SER A 983 -1.08 -52.29 -6.80
N SER A 984 -1.98 -51.71 -6.00
CA SER A 984 -1.61 -51.16 -4.68
C SER A 984 -2.71 -51.57 -3.66
N MET A 985 -2.42 -51.52 -2.35
CA MET A 985 -3.28 -52.18 -1.35
C MET A 985 -4.53 -51.38 -0.99
N VAL A 986 -5.65 -52.08 -0.78
CA VAL A 986 -6.91 -51.50 -0.30
C VAL A 986 -6.79 -51.17 1.19
N TYR A 987 -6.84 -49.88 1.52
CA TYR A 987 -6.93 -49.41 2.91
C TYR A 987 -8.39 -49.48 3.38
N ARG A 988 -8.66 -50.15 4.50
CA ARG A 988 -9.98 -50.11 5.15
C ARG A 988 -10.13 -48.78 5.90
N PRO A 989 -11.25 -48.04 5.74
CA PRO A 989 -11.66 -47.06 6.73
C PRO A 989 -11.82 -47.76 8.09
N ARG A 990 -11.37 -47.11 9.17
CA ARG A 990 -11.77 -47.48 10.53
C ARG A 990 -13.11 -46.84 10.84
N GLU A 991 -14.03 -47.63 11.36
CA GLU A 991 -15.19 -47.11 12.07
C GLU A 991 -14.71 -46.49 13.39
N ASN A 992 -15.40 -45.44 13.85
CA ASN A 992 -15.07 -44.55 14.98
C ASN A 992 -14.08 -43.40 14.69
N ASP A 993 -14.54 -42.40 13.94
CA ASP A 993 -14.16 -40.99 14.15
C ASP A 993 -15.43 -40.12 13.97
N ALA A 994 -16.26 -40.07 15.01
CA ALA A 994 -17.51 -39.31 15.01
C ALA A 994 -17.30 -37.94 15.68
N THR A 995 -17.25 -36.87 14.90
CA THR A 995 -17.39 -35.50 15.42
C THR A 995 -18.88 -35.14 15.55
N PRO A 996 -19.34 -34.60 16.70
CA PRO A 996 -20.76 -34.34 16.94
C PRO A 996 -21.25 -33.04 16.29
N PHE A 997 -22.59 -32.90 16.22
CA PHE A 997 -23.37 -31.74 15.78
C PHE A 997 -23.38 -31.39 14.29
N VAL A 998 -24.24 -32.11 13.55
CA VAL A 998 -25.22 -31.49 12.64
C VAL A 998 -26.61 -31.95 13.10
N ASN A 999 -27.63 -31.08 13.06
CA ASN A 999 -29.00 -31.44 13.45
C ASN A 999 -29.72 -32.18 12.30
N ASP A 1000 -30.08 -33.45 12.51
CA ASP A 1000 -31.10 -34.14 11.71
C ASP A 1000 -32.49 -33.60 12.04
N ALA A 1001 -32.92 -32.56 11.32
CA ALA A 1001 -34.20 -31.87 11.59
C ALA A 1001 -34.86 -31.27 10.33
N SER A 1002 -34.84 -31.96 9.19
CA SER A 1002 -35.55 -31.51 7.97
C SER A 1002 -36.10 -32.63 7.08
N ILE A 1003 -36.85 -33.58 7.66
CA ILE A 1003 -37.68 -34.52 6.88
C ILE A 1003 -39.07 -33.91 6.67
N PHE A 1004 -39.30 -33.34 5.49
CA PHE A 1004 -40.64 -32.90 5.08
C PHE A 1004 -41.44 -34.06 4.49
N PHE A 1005 -42.39 -34.59 5.26
CA PHE A 1005 -43.47 -35.41 4.71
C PHE A 1005 -44.42 -34.55 3.86
N HIS A 1006 -44.97 -35.14 2.80
CA HIS A 1006 -45.99 -34.49 1.96
C HIS A 1006 -47.22 -35.39 1.82
N GLY A 1007 -48.38 -34.86 2.19
CA GLY A 1007 -49.67 -35.52 2.11
C GLY A 1007 -50.78 -34.48 2.20
N GLY A 1008 -51.58 -34.36 1.14
CA GLY A 1008 -52.68 -33.37 1.05
C GLY A 1008 -53.99 -33.86 1.68
N PRO A 1009 -55.16 -33.24 1.36
CA PRO A 1009 -55.38 -32.37 0.19
C PRO A 1009 -56.23 -31.09 0.42
N ALA A 1010 -56.31 -30.29 -0.65
CA ALA A 1010 -57.44 -29.45 -1.08
C ALA A 1010 -57.98 -28.29 -0.20
N GLY A 1011 -57.62 -27.07 -0.61
CA GLY A 1011 -58.59 -26.08 -1.13
C GLY A 1011 -59.34 -25.16 -0.15
N GLY A 1012 -59.60 -23.92 -0.59
CA GLY A 1012 -60.45 -22.94 0.09
C GLY A 1012 -59.79 -21.56 0.24
N SER A 1013 -60.57 -20.49 0.12
CA SER A 1013 -60.09 -19.09 0.14
C SER A 1013 -60.78 -18.22 1.21
N SER A 1014 -60.29 -16.98 1.33
CA SER A 1014 -61.05 -15.78 1.74
C SER A 1014 -61.61 -15.65 3.18
N SER A 1015 -60.87 -14.86 3.97
CA SER A 1015 -61.33 -13.68 4.75
C SER A 1015 -62.47 -13.75 5.80
N ALA A 1016 -62.06 -13.58 7.05
CA ALA A 1016 -62.70 -12.70 8.06
C ALA A 1016 -64.11 -13.13 8.60
N PRO A 1017 -64.79 -12.36 9.48
CA PRO A 1017 -64.67 -12.62 10.92
C PRO A 1017 -66.00 -12.70 11.72
N ALA A 1018 -65.84 -12.90 13.04
CA ALA A 1018 -66.71 -12.46 14.15
C ALA A 1018 -67.78 -13.40 14.78
N THR A 1019 -67.80 -13.33 16.13
CA THR A 1019 -68.95 -13.44 17.06
C THR A 1019 -69.80 -14.72 17.17
N ALA A 1020 -69.42 -15.55 18.14
CA ALA A 1020 -70.17 -15.83 19.39
C ALA A 1020 -71.60 -16.43 19.37
N SER A 1021 -71.73 -17.58 20.04
CA SER A 1021 -72.75 -17.78 21.11
C SER A 1021 -72.32 -18.89 22.09
N ALA A 1022 -72.73 -18.74 23.35
CA ALA A 1022 -72.57 -19.69 24.46
C ALA A 1022 -73.95 -20.37 24.73
N PRO A 1023 -74.19 -21.20 25.78
CA PRO A 1023 -73.30 -21.59 26.88
C PRO A 1023 -73.35 -23.08 27.30
N LEU A 1024 -72.45 -23.49 28.21
CA LEU A 1024 -72.79 -24.08 29.53
C LEU A 1024 -71.50 -24.47 30.29
N ASN A 1025 -71.45 -24.15 31.58
CA ASN A 1025 -70.35 -24.53 32.48
C ASN A 1025 -70.81 -24.38 33.95
N PRO A 1026 -70.52 -25.35 34.83
CA PRO A 1026 -70.31 -25.01 36.23
C PRO A 1026 -69.08 -25.70 36.87
N SER A 1027 -68.09 -24.87 37.23
CA SER A 1027 -67.16 -25.01 38.38
C SER A 1027 -66.11 -26.15 38.43
N LEU A 1028 -64.88 -26.00 38.96
CA LEU A 1028 -63.85 -24.92 39.18
C LEU A 1028 -62.85 -25.49 40.24
N PRO A 1029 -61.62 -24.96 40.48
CA PRO A 1029 -60.84 -23.95 39.75
C PRO A 1029 -59.34 -24.28 39.46
N TYR A 1030 -58.74 -23.56 38.48
CA TYR A 1030 -57.30 -23.22 38.31
C TYR A 1030 -56.24 -24.35 38.13
N GLY A 1031 -55.20 -24.24 37.28
CA GLY A 1031 -54.76 -23.15 36.36
C GLY A 1031 -53.41 -22.53 36.78
N GLY A 1032 -52.41 -22.27 35.92
CA GLY A 1032 -52.22 -22.53 34.48
C GLY A 1032 -50.74 -22.31 34.09
N ARG A 1033 -50.27 -22.76 32.91
CA ARG A 1033 -48.85 -22.64 32.50
C ARG A 1033 -48.56 -21.33 31.77
N PHE A 1034 -47.46 -20.67 32.14
CA PHE A 1034 -47.04 -19.37 31.60
C PHE A 1034 -46.11 -19.48 30.39
N GLU A 1035 -46.11 -18.43 29.58
CA GLU A 1035 -45.10 -18.14 28.56
C GLU A 1035 -43.89 -17.42 29.17
N ALA A 1036 -42.68 -17.81 28.76
CA ALA A 1036 -41.46 -17.01 28.80
C ALA A 1036 -40.51 -17.60 27.74
N SER A 1037 -40.13 -16.92 26.65
CA SER A 1037 -39.36 -15.67 26.54
C SER A 1037 -37.92 -15.78 27.12
N THR A 1038 -36.96 -15.75 26.18
CA THR A 1038 -35.55 -15.35 26.32
C THR A 1038 -34.61 -16.05 27.32
N VAL A 1039 -33.61 -16.72 26.72
CA VAL A 1039 -32.17 -16.63 27.04
C VAL A 1039 -31.71 -16.92 28.47
N HIS A 1040 -30.93 -18.00 28.63
CA HIS A 1040 -29.79 -17.99 29.55
C HIS A 1040 -28.58 -18.74 29.00
N HIS A 1041 -27.39 -18.16 29.20
CA HIS A 1041 -26.08 -18.79 28.99
C HIS A 1041 -25.88 -19.97 29.95
N SER A 1042 -25.13 -20.98 29.50
CA SER A 1042 -24.37 -21.85 30.40
C SER A 1042 -22.89 -21.88 29.98
N GLN A 1043 -22.02 -21.40 30.86
CA GLN A 1043 -20.61 -21.80 30.91
C GLN A 1043 -20.47 -22.91 31.95
N ILE A 1044 -19.56 -23.85 31.74
CA ILE A 1044 -19.28 -24.92 32.71
C ILE A 1044 -17.82 -24.82 33.15
N TYR A 1045 -17.60 -24.48 34.42
CA TYR A 1045 -16.37 -24.77 35.14
C TYR A 1045 -16.49 -26.15 35.82
N PRO A 1046 -15.39 -26.92 35.93
CA PRO A 1046 -15.39 -28.15 36.73
C PRO A 1046 -15.35 -27.83 38.23
N SER A 1047 -15.98 -28.67 39.04
CA SER A 1047 -15.86 -28.70 40.50
C SER A 1047 -15.24 -30.03 40.95
N ALA A 1048 -14.58 -30.06 42.11
CA ALA A 1048 -13.82 -31.23 42.57
C ALA A 1048 -13.87 -31.40 44.10
N SER A 1049 -14.03 -32.65 44.56
CA SER A 1049 -13.66 -33.20 45.90
C SER A 1049 -14.25 -34.61 46.08
N VAL A 1050 -13.76 -35.53 46.92
CA VAL A 1050 -12.40 -35.79 47.52
C VAL A 1050 -12.41 -37.26 48.04
N THR A 1051 -11.24 -37.92 48.09
CA THR A 1051 -10.78 -39.11 48.90
C THR A 1051 -10.07 -40.19 48.06
N GLU A 1052 -8.98 -40.86 48.50
CA GLU A 1052 -7.86 -40.45 49.39
C GLU A 1052 -6.65 -41.44 49.23
N TYR A 1053 -5.52 -41.15 49.90
CA TYR A 1053 -4.28 -41.94 50.14
C TYR A 1053 -3.03 -41.80 49.21
N SER A 1054 -1.98 -41.19 49.80
CA SER A 1054 -0.51 -41.52 49.78
C SER A 1054 0.26 -41.78 48.46
N ALA A 1055 1.52 -41.31 48.28
CA ALA A 1055 2.41 -40.51 49.13
C ALA A 1055 3.61 -39.87 48.37
N ARG A 1056 4.32 -38.96 49.06
CA ARG A 1056 5.69 -38.41 48.82
C ARG A 1056 5.96 -37.38 47.70
N GLU A 1057 6.22 -36.15 48.17
CA GLU A 1057 7.37 -35.27 47.86
C GLU A 1057 7.77 -34.98 46.39
N VAL A 1058 7.64 -33.72 45.95
CA VAL A 1058 8.71 -32.69 45.93
C VAL A 1058 8.11 -31.32 45.53
N SER A 1059 8.68 -30.21 46.00
CA SER A 1059 8.13 -28.85 45.87
C SER A 1059 8.24 -28.23 44.47
N TYR A 1060 7.20 -27.51 44.04
CA TYR A 1060 7.21 -26.65 42.85
C TYR A 1060 6.66 -25.24 43.16
N SER A 1061 7.43 -24.20 42.83
CA SER A 1061 6.97 -22.80 42.85
C SER A 1061 6.46 -22.41 41.45
N GLN A 1062 5.23 -21.89 41.35
CA GLN A 1062 4.63 -21.58 40.05
C GLN A 1062 5.27 -20.36 39.36
N GLN A 1063 5.35 -20.43 38.03
CA GLN A 1063 5.78 -19.35 37.14
C GLN A 1063 4.56 -18.64 36.56
N TYR A 1064 4.62 -17.31 36.44
CA TYR A 1064 3.58 -16.54 35.75
C TYR A 1064 3.74 -16.64 34.23
N SER A 1065 2.67 -17.09 33.57
CA SER A 1065 2.50 -16.93 32.12
C SER A 1065 1.77 -15.63 31.81
N VAL A 1066 2.26 -14.85 30.84
CA VAL A 1066 1.58 -13.65 30.33
C VAL A 1066 1.29 -13.86 28.85
N ALA A 1067 0.07 -14.31 28.55
CA ALA A 1067 -0.45 -14.45 27.19
C ALA A 1067 -1.32 -13.24 26.82
N SER A 1068 -1.11 -12.67 25.63
CA SER A 1068 -1.77 -11.43 25.20
C SER A 1068 -3.16 -11.68 24.61
N ALA A 1069 -4.21 -11.23 25.30
CA ALA A 1069 -5.53 -10.98 24.71
C ALA A 1069 -6.29 -9.92 25.52
N SER A 1070 -6.59 -8.77 24.90
CA SER A 1070 -7.40 -7.71 25.51
C SER A 1070 -8.65 -7.45 24.65
N ALA A 1071 -9.63 -8.34 24.77
CA ALA A 1071 -10.99 -8.03 24.32
C ALA A 1071 -11.62 -7.01 25.27
N PHE A 1072 -12.18 -5.93 24.72
CA PHE A 1072 -12.86 -4.91 25.53
C PHE A 1072 -14.34 -5.27 25.65
N ASN A 1073 -14.81 -5.53 26.87
CA ASN A 1073 -16.24 -5.60 27.21
C ASN A 1073 -16.57 -4.46 28.20
N PRO A 1074 -17.74 -3.83 28.09
CA PRO A 1074 -18.11 -2.70 28.93
C PRO A 1074 -18.43 -3.14 30.36
N ILE A 1075 -17.83 -2.45 31.35
CA ILE A 1075 -18.22 -2.58 32.76
C ILE A 1075 -19.38 -1.61 33.00
N SER A 1076 -20.55 -2.14 33.37
CA SER A 1076 -21.65 -1.36 33.93
C SER A 1076 -21.78 -1.64 35.42
N THR A 1077 -21.86 -0.59 36.23
CA THR A 1077 -21.87 -0.67 37.70
C THR A 1077 -23.28 -0.83 38.24
N HIS A 1078 -23.60 -1.98 38.84
CA HIS A 1078 -24.80 -2.14 39.66
C HIS A 1078 -24.50 -1.80 41.13
N LEU A 1079 -25.09 -0.70 41.61
CA LEU A 1079 -25.45 -0.57 43.03
C LEU A 1079 -26.83 -1.21 43.26
N PRO A 1080 -27.14 -1.67 44.49
CA PRO A 1080 -28.42 -2.29 44.81
C PRO A 1080 -29.56 -1.25 44.89
N SER A 1081 -30.78 -1.71 44.57
CA SER A 1081 -32.00 -0.90 44.65
C SER A 1081 -32.67 -0.99 46.03
N THR A 1082 -33.28 0.11 46.47
CA THR A 1082 -34.33 0.14 47.51
C THR A 1082 -35.58 0.78 46.90
N ALA A 1083 -36.76 0.21 47.19
CA ALA A 1083 -37.95 0.41 46.35
C ALA A 1083 -39.01 1.36 46.94
N GLN A 1084 -39.72 2.06 46.06
CA GLN A 1084 -41.15 2.47 46.10
C GLN A 1084 -41.50 3.04 44.70
N VAL A 1085 -42.48 2.56 43.91
CA VAL A 1085 -43.95 2.40 44.03
C VAL A 1085 -44.71 3.52 43.28
N SER A 1086 -45.44 3.15 42.21
CA SER A 1086 -46.55 3.89 41.54
C SER A 1086 -46.20 5.20 40.79
N VAL A 1087 -46.90 5.69 39.73
CA VAL A 1087 -47.96 5.14 38.85
C VAL A 1087 -48.08 5.97 37.53
N ASP A 1088 -48.53 5.32 36.43
CA ASP A 1088 -49.21 5.79 35.19
C ASP A 1088 -48.73 6.90 34.20
N TYR A 1089 -48.80 6.50 32.91
CA TYR A 1089 -49.33 7.17 31.69
C TYR A 1089 -48.62 8.30 30.87
N SER A 1090 -48.36 7.94 29.61
CA SER A 1090 -48.60 8.65 28.32
C SER A 1090 -47.85 9.93 27.86
N ALA A 1091 -47.05 9.71 26.79
CA ALA A 1091 -47.16 10.32 25.45
C ALA A 1091 -46.60 11.75 25.11
N MET A 1092 -46.29 11.88 23.80
CA MET A 1092 -45.99 13.08 22.98
C MET A 1092 -44.64 13.81 23.11
N SER A 1093 -43.82 13.60 22.08
CA SER A 1093 -43.28 14.60 21.15
C SER A 1093 -42.86 16.01 21.63
N SER A 1094 -41.58 16.34 21.45
CA SER A 1094 -41.16 17.58 20.75
C SER A 1094 -39.67 17.56 20.39
N TYR A 1095 -39.29 18.32 19.36
CA TYR A 1095 -37.90 18.59 18.98
C TYR A 1095 -37.48 19.97 19.48
N HIS A 1096 -36.25 20.13 19.99
CA HIS A 1096 -35.46 21.32 19.69
C HIS A 1096 -33.95 21.07 19.82
N LEU A 1097 -33.16 21.73 18.95
CA LEU A 1097 -31.72 21.90 19.11
C LEU A 1097 -31.44 23.24 19.81
N GLN A 1098 -30.37 23.34 20.60
CA GLN A 1098 -29.50 24.53 20.55
C GLN A 1098 -28.15 24.33 21.26
N TYR A 1099 -27.18 25.15 20.84
CA TYR A 1099 -25.85 25.32 21.44
C TYR A 1099 -25.90 26.31 22.62
N SER A 1100 -25.02 26.12 23.60
CA SER A 1100 -24.29 27.16 24.36
C SER A 1100 -23.18 26.43 25.17
N VAL A 1101 -21.90 26.82 25.17
CA VAL A 1101 -21.31 28.11 25.58
C VAL A 1101 -21.61 28.41 27.05
N ALA A 1102 -20.60 28.30 27.92
CA ALA A 1102 -20.74 28.58 29.35
C ALA A 1102 -19.44 29.14 29.94
N ALA A 1103 -19.44 30.45 30.16
CA ALA A 1103 -18.62 31.13 31.15
C ALA A 1103 -19.39 32.36 31.64
N PRO A 1104 -19.48 32.58 32.95
CA PRO A 1104 -19.34 33.94 33.45
C PRO A 1104 -18.43 34.02 34.68
N SER A 1105 -17.87 35.20 34.90
CA SER A 1105 -17.02 35.56 36.04
C SER A 1105 -17.81 36.24 37.15
N MET A 1106 -17.24 36.33 38.37
CA MET A 1106 -17.49 37.45 39.29
C MET A 1106 -16.33 37.67 40.27
N HIS A 1107 -16.41 38.74 41.07
CA HIS A 1107 -15.25 39.54 41.51
C HIS A 1107 -15.00 39.59 43.05
N THR A 1108 -13.70 39.61 43.42
CA THR A 1108 -12.95 40.49 44.37
C THR A 1108 -13.72 41.33 45.45
N SER A 1109 -13.22 41.65 46.68
CA SER A 1109 -11.88 41.53 47.33
C SER A 1109 -11.81 42.17 48.76
N PHE A 1110 -10.65 42.05 49.44
CA PHE A 1110 -10.06 42.94 50.50
C PHE A 1110 -10.47 42.76 51.98
N PRO A 1111 -9.67 43.21 53.00
CA PRO A 1111 -8.54 44.19 52.99
C PRO A 1111 -7.16 43.71 53.52
N ARG A 1112 -6.22 44.67 53.72
CA ARG A 1112 -4.79 44.52 54.11
C ARG A 1112 -4.52 44.78 55.61
N SER A 1113 -3.45 44.18 56.16
CA SER A 1113 -2.65 44.68 57.30
C SER A 1113 -1.35 43.86 57.47
N GLU A 1114 -0.45 44.28 58.37
CA GLU A 1114 0.94 44.58 57.98
C GLU A 1114 2.00 44.45 59.13
N THR A 1115 3.29 44.58 58.77
CA THR A 1115 4.51 44.79 59.61
C THR A 1115 5.03 43.72 60.61
N SER A 1116 6.32 43.40 60.40
CA SER A 1116 7.38 43.24 61.43
C SER A 1116 7.67 41.89 62.14
N MET A 1117 8.91 41.82 62.65
CA MET A 1117 9.69 40.68 63.15
C MET A 1117 9.24 40.06 64.47
N ALA A 1118 9.53 38.77 64.70
CA ALA A 1118 10.17 38.24 65.93
C ALA A 1118 10.50 36.72 65.82
N THR A 1119 11.38 36.24 66.70
CA THR A 1119 11.75 34.81 66.88
C THR A 1119 10.80 34.08 67.87
N PRO A 1120 10.69 32.74 67.79
CA PRO A 1120 9.84 31.97 68.70
C PRO A 1120 10.48 31.75 70.08
N SER A 1121 9.67 31.92 71.12
CA SER A 1121 9.94 31.50 72.50
C SER A 1121 8.57 31.29 73.17
N ALA A 1122 8.25 30.27 73.97
CA ALA A 1122 8.77 28.94 74.32
C ALA A 1122 8.17 28.64 75.72
N ASN A 1123 8.24 27.38 76.16
CA ASN A 1123 7.81 26.91 77.48
C ASN A 1123 6.27 26.89 77.66
N ARG A 1124 5.67 26.02 78.47
CA ARG A 1124 6.21 25.12 79.53
C ARG A 1124 5.26 23.91 79.69
N GLU A 1125 5.60 22.70 80.14
CA GLU A 1125 6.82 21.83 80.25
C GLU A 1125 6.35 20.48 80.84
N GLN A 1126 6.73 19.34 80.25
CA GLN A 1126 7.03 18.04 80.91
C GLN A 1126 7.94 17.28 79.91
N SER A 1127 9.24 16.94 80.08
CA SER A 1127 10.13 16.66 81.23
C SER A 1127 9.84 15.29 81.88
N THR A 1128 10.72 14.29 81.99
CA THR A 1128 12.20 14.10 81.77
C THR A 1128 12.51 12.59 81.56
N SER A 1129 13.63 12.06 81.03
CA SER A 1129 14.83 12.52 80.27
C SER A 1129 15.64 11.30 79.77
N ALA A 1130 16.68 11.47 78.92
CA ALA A 1130 17.63 10.41 78.50
C ALA A 1130 18.89 10.33 79.40
N PRO A 1131 19.82 9.35 79.23
CA PRO A 1131 21.03 9.64 78.41
C PRO A 1131 21.77 8.42 77.75
N TYR A 1132 22.92 8.73 77.13
CA TYR A 1132 24.11 7.90 76.78
C TYR A 1132 24.25 7.18 75.41
N MET A 1133 25.50 7.22 74.91
CA MET A 1133 26.04 6.46 73.78
C MET A 1133 26.90 5.27 74.25
N PRO A 1134 27.27 4.37 73.34
CA PRO A 1134 28.64 3.83 73.31
C PRO A 1134 29.37 4.14 71.99
N SER A 1135 30.67 3.86 71.94
CA SER A 1135 31.53 4.04 70.75
C SER A 1135 32.63 2.98 70.70
N ALA A 1136 33.20 2.81 69.51
CA ALA A 1136 34.48 2.15 69.20
C ALA A 1136 34.61 0.62 69.35
N MET A 1137 35.10 0.01 68.27
CA MET A 1137 36.44 -0.59 68.29
C MET A 1137 37.28 0.01 67.14
N SER A 1138 38.60 -0.20 67.17
CA SER A 1138 39.59 0.51 66.33
C SER A 1138 40.79 -0.41 66.05
N SER A 1139 41.64 -0.01 65.09
CA SER A 1139 42.83 -0.72 64.58
C SER A 1139 42.52 -2.03 63.82
N THR A 1140 43.35 -2.52 62.89
CA THR A 1140 44.78 -2.28 62.65
C THR A 1140 45.13 -1.68 61.29
N ALA A 1141 46.26 -0.97 61.21
CA ALA A 1141 46.92 -0.55 59.98
C ALA A 1141 48.27 -1.28 59.80
N LEU A 1142 49.00 -0.96 58.70
CA LEU A 1142 50.38 -1.35 58.28
C LEU A 1142 50.41 -2.25 57.01
N PRO A 1143 51.47 -2.18 56.17
CA PRO A 1143 52.01 -0.95 55.57
C PRO A 1143 52.50 -1.07 54.10
N SER A 1144 52.92 0.06 53.52
CA SER A 1144 54.04 0.24 52.56
C SER A 1144 54.23 -0.70 51.35
N HIS A 1145 54.17 -0.15 50.13
CA HIS A 1145 55.33 0.29 49.33
C HIS A 1145 54.79 0.87 48.00
N ALA A 1146 55.11 2.06 47.50
CA ALA A 1146 56.36 2.82 47.46
C ALA A 1146 57.42 2.19 46.54
N TYR A 1147 57.29 2.47 45.23
CA TYR A 1147 58.40 2.55 44.27
C TYR A 1147 58.24 3.82 43.42
N ALA A 1148 59.36 4.43 43.06
CA ALA A 1148 59.46 5.67 42.30
C ALA A 1148 60.51 5.53 41.19
N SER A 1149 60.75 6.64 40.48
CA SER A 1149 61.98 6.97 39.72
C SER A 1149 62.48 5.98 38.65
N THR A 1150 62.14 6.30 37.40
CA THR A 1150 63.08 6.63 36.31
C THR A 1150 62.39 7.77 35.52
N GLU A 1151 62.93 8.99 35.28
CA GLU A 1151 64.29 9.46 34.96
C GLU A 1151 64.87 8.78 33.71
N VAL A 1152 65.37 9.46 32.67
CA VAL A 1152 65.63 10.91 32.43
C VAL A 1152 65.62 11.13 30.89
N ASP A 1153 65.28 12.28 30.29
CA ASP A 1153 66.26 13.30 29.84
C ASP A 1153 65.61 14.57 29.21
N LEU A 1154 66.17 15.73 29.58
CA LEU A 1154 66.49 16.97 28.83
C LEU A 1154 65.56 17.62 27.76
N LEU A 1155 64.99 18.76 28.19
CA LEU A 1155 65.05 20.17 27.67
C LEU A 1155 66.11 20.53 26.58
N PRO A 1156 66.07 21.72 25.89
CA PRO A 1156 65.44 23.01 26.32
C PRO A 1156 64.75 23.90 25.24
N SER A 1157 64.12 25.00 25.72
CA SER A 1157 63.96 26.34 25.06
C SER A 1157 63.09 26.43 23.77
N ASP A 1158 62.39 27.52 23.43
CA ASP A 1158 62.07 28.82 24.07
C ASP A 1158 60.91 29.49 23.25
N ASN A 1159 60.20 30.56 23.64
CA ASN A 1159 60.24 31.46 24.81
C ASN A 1159 58.82 32.03 25.11
N SER A 1160 58.69 32.82 26.19
CA SER A 1160 57.68 33.88 26.46
C SER A 1160 56.18 33.56 26.23
N ARG A 1161 55.36 33.32 27.28
CA ARG A 1161 54.80 34.28 28.28
C ARG A 1161 53.57 35.09 27.78
N SER A 1162 52.53 35.32 28.58
CA SER A 1162 52.19 34.75 29.91
C SER A 1162 50.76 35.05 30.38
N GLN A 1163 50.16 34.04 31.02
CA GLN A 1163 49.31 34.14 32.22
C GLN A 1163 48.03 35.00 32.21
N SER A 1164 46.93 34.26 32.01
CA SER A 1164 45.72 34.31 32.84
C SER A 1164 45.88 34.74 34.31
N ALA A 1165 44.84 35.38 34.85
CA ALA A 1165 44.34 35.13 36.21
C ALA A 1165 42.82 35.37 36.27
N LEU A 1166 42.10 34.62 37.13
CA LEU A 1166 40.70 34.90 37.46
C LEU A 1166 40.62 35.87 38.64
N TYR A 1167 39.53 36.64 38.75
CA TYR A 1167 38.98 37.02 40.07
C TYR A 1167 37.49 37.38 40.00
N VAL A 1168 36.78 37.19 41.12
CA VAL A 1168 35.38 37.62 41.32
C VAL A 1168 35.20 38.14 42.75
N PRO A 1169 34.70 39.37 42.90
CA PRO A 1169 33.77 39.77 43.97
C PRO A 1169 32.48 40.32 43.33
N THR A 1170 31.25 39.90 43.65
CA THR A 1170 30.49 39.95 44.93
C THR A 1170 30.07 41.34 45.41
N PHE A 1171 28.82 41.41 45.90
CA PHE A 1171 28.11 42.49 46.59
C PHE A 1171 27.47 43.66 45.81
N SER A 1172 26.13 43.70 45.91
CA SER A 1172 25.23 44.85 45.75
C SER A 1172 25.28 45.76 47.01
N PRO A 1173 24.64 46.97 47.07
CA PRO A 1173 23.17 47.05 47.20
C PRO A 1173 22.49 48.37 46.71
N ALA A 1174 21.16 48.45 46.93
CA ALA A 1174 20.34 49.66 47.22
C ALA A 1174 20.08 50.71 46.10
N HIS A 1175 19.06 51.59 46.22
CA HIS A 1175 17.63 51.45 46.64
C HIS A 1175 16.84 52.75 46.33
N ALA A 1176 15.53 52.66 46.00
CA ALA A 1176 14.56 53.78 45.93
C ALA A 1176 14.85 54.97 44.96
N GLY A 1177 13.93 55.89 44.65
CA GLY A 1177 12.45 55.82 44.78
C GLY A 1177 11.71 57.18 44.81
N ALA A 1178 10.65 57.30 43.99
CA ALA A 1178 9.49 58.21 44.08
C ALA A 1178 9.61 59.74 43.83
N SER A 1179 8.46 60.32 43.42
CA SER A 1179 8.04 61.76 43.49
C SER A 1179 8.70 62.77 42.51
N THR A 1180 8.08 63.86 41.99
CA THR A 1180 6.67 64.37 42.03
C THR A 1180 6.41 65.53 41.02
N HIS A 1181 5.12 65.88 40.82
CA HIS A 1181 4.54 67.22 40.51
C HIS A 1181 4.66 67.90 39.10
N HIS A 1182 3.54 68.52 38.69
CA HIS A 1182 3.30 69.81 37.98
C HIS A 1182 4.11 70.19 36.70
N ASN A 1183 3.56 70.89 35.68
CA ASN A 1183 2.38 71.76 35.58
C ASN A 1183 1.90 71.98 34.11
N GLU A 1184 0.73 72.62 33.90
CA GLU A 1184 0.30 73.24 32.62
C GLU A 1184 0.97 74.63 32.40
N PRO A 1185 0.88 75.31 31.22
CA PRO A 1185 -0.35 75.84 30.56
C PRO A 1185 -0.69 75.11 29.22
N GLY A 1186 -1.78 75.36 28.47
CA GLY A 1186 -2.62 76.58 28.25
C GLY A 1186 -2.05 77.40 27.06
N ASP A 1187 -2.76 77.86 26.03
CA ASP A 1187 -4.19 78.08 25.70
C ASP A 1187 -4.28 78.25 24.15
N ARG A 1188 -5.34 78.06 23.33
CA ARG A 1188 -6.68 77.41 23.29
C ARG A 1188 -7.06 77.32 21.75
N GLN A 1189 -8.27 77.19 21.17
CA GLN A 1189 -9.69 77.38 21.52
C GLN A 1189 -10.63 76.45 20.70
N ARG A 1190 -11.86 76.28 21.21
CA ARG A 1190 -13.22 76.23 20.59
C ARG A 1190 -13.42 75.87 19.09
N ALA A 1191 -14.47 75.13 18.68
CA ALA A 1191 -15.54 74.33 19.33
C ALA A 1191 -16.40 73.63 18.23
N GLY A 1192 -17.27 72.64 18.46
CA GLY A 1192 -17.56 71.85 19.67
C GLY A 1192 -19.04 71.43 19.85
N GLY A 1193 -19.43 70.21 19.42
CA GLY A 1193 -20.77 69.60 19.53
C GLY A 1193 -21.02 68.59 18.39
N THR A 1194 -21.85 67.52 18.48
CA THR A 1194 -22.67 66.94 19.57
C THR A 1194 -23.01 65.45 19.27
N ALA A 1195 -22.99 64.55 20.27
CA ALA A 1195 -23.76 63.27 20.42
C ALA A 1195 -23.70 62.17 19.30
N ALA A 1196 -23.86 60.85 19.55
CA ALA A 1196 -23.78 59.97 20.75
C ALA A 1196 -23.87 58.47 20.29
N ALA A 1197 -23.65 57.51 21.21
CA ALA A 1197 -23.87 56.03 21.07
C ALA A 1197 -22.94 55.27 20.07
N GLU A 1198 -22.46 54.02 20.29
CA GLU A 1198 -23.03 52.75 20.83
C GLU A 1198 -24.07 52.10 19.88
N ASP A 1199 -24.08 50.79 19.59
CA ASP A 1199 -23.05 49.70 19.66
C ASP A 1199 -23.53 48.48 18.81
N GLU A 1200 -22.77 47.37 18.81
CA GLU A 1200 -23.15 45.94 18.52
C GLU A 1200 -23.82 45.46 17.18
N ASP A 1201 -23.15 44.47 16.57
CA ASP A 1201 -23.56 43.13 16.07
C ASP A 1201 -24.90 42.77 15.33
N LEU A 1202 -24.70 41.92 14.29
CA LEU A 1202 -25.45 40.70 13.87
C LEU A 1202 -27.01 40.65 13.81
N SER A 1203 -27.56 40.26 12.64
CA SER A 1203 -28.34 39.00 12.42
C SER A 1203 -29.15 38.99 11.09
N VAL A 1204 -30.11 38.06 10.93
CA VAL A 1204 -30.74 37.67 9.63
C VAL A 1204 -32.23 37.31 9.83
N ASN A 1205 -33.15 37.77 8.95
CA ASN A 1205 -34.23 36.95 8.29
C ASN A 1205 -35.39 37.71 7.59
N TYR A 1206 -35.60 37.37 6.30
CA TYR A 1206 -36.86 36.96 5.60
C TYR A 1206 -38.25 37.69 5.68
N LEU A 1207 -38.81 37.89 4.47
CA LEU A 1207 -40.25 37.93 4.06
C LEU A 1207 -41.12 39.18 4.41
N PRO A 1208 -42.26 39.49 3.68
CA PRO A 1208 -43.27 38.59 3.09
C PRO A 1208 -43.63 38.78 1.57
N THR A 1209 -44.78 38.21 1.14
CA THR A 1209 -45.18 37.82 -0.24
C THR A 1209 -46.40 38.57 -0.84
N THR A 1210 -46.58 38.58 -2.18
CA THR A 1210 -47.90 38.35 -2.88
C THR A 1210 -47.81 38.19 -4.42
N GLN A 1211 -48.50 37.17 -4.99
CA GLN A 1211 -49.24 36.98 -6.28
C GLN A 1211 -48.81 37.71 -7.61
N VAL A 1212 -48.94 37.20 -8.85
CA VAL A 1212 -50.14 36.70 -9.61
C VAL A 1212 -49.77 35.75 -10.81
N GLN A 1213 -50.78 35.06 -11.36
CA GLN A 1213 -50.92 33.94 -12.33
C GLN A 1213 -50.28 33.97 -13.76
N SER A 1214 -50.17 32.74 -14.37
CA SER A 1214 -50.29 32.35 -15.81
C SER A 1214 -49.20 32.76 -16.84
N SER A 1215 -48.88 32.03 -17.94
CA SER A 1215 -49.33 30.71 -18.50
C SER A 1215 -48.39 30.17 -19.61
N ALA A 1216 -48.56 28.90 -20.01
CA ALA A 1216 -48.19 28.26 -21.31
C ALA A 1216 -46.76 27.68 -21.54
N VAL A 1217 -46.69 26.81 -22.56
CA VAL A 1217 -45.68 25.77 -22.95
C VAL A 1217 -46.04 25.36 -24.42
N PRO A 1218 -45.20 24.76 -25.31
CA PRO A 1218 -43.72 24.64 -25.49
C PRO A 1218 -43.31 25.45 -26.79
N PRO A 1219 -42.35 25.10 -27.69
CA PRO A 1219 -41.28 24.08 -27.73
C PRO A 1219 -39.86 24.62 -28.07
N ALA A 1220 -38.94 23.70 -28.35
CA ALA A 1220 -37.54 23.95 -28.67
C ALA A 1220 -37.27 24.08 -30.18
N GLU A 1221 -36.14 24.67 -30.53
CA GLU A 1221 -35.48 24.44 -31.83
C GLU A 1221 -33.95 24.54 -31.69
N TYR A 1222 -33.21 23.92 -32.62
CA TYR A 1222 -31.77 24.10 -32.81
C TYR A 1222 -31.53 25.35 -33.67
N VAL A 1223 -30.36 25.99 -33.53
CA VAL A 1223 -29.40 26.23 -34.61
C VAL A 1223 -28.13 26.89 -34.05
N ASP A 1224 -27.05 26.74 -34.79
CA ASP A 1224 -25.70 27.24 -34.52
C ASP A 1224 -25.62 28.79 -34.56
N GLU A 1225 -24.59 29.35 -33.93
CA GLU A 1225 -23.87 30.50 -34.50
C GLU A 1225 -22.40 30.49 -34.05
N GLU A 1226 -21.52 31.01 -34.89
CA GLU A 1226 -20.06 30.88 -34.79
C GLU A 1226 -19.40 32.14 -34.16
N GLU A 1227 -18.07 32.16 -34.16
CA GLU A 1227 -17.17 33.33 -34.14
C GLU A 1227 -17.63 34.69 -33.55
N GLU A 1228 -16.94 35.17 -32.52
CA GLU A 1228 -15.92 36.22 -32.73
C GLU A 1228 -14.90 36.31 -31.57
N GLU A 1229 -13.82 37.06 -31.78
CA GLU A 1229 -12.60 37.07 -30.95
C GLU A 1229 -12.51 38.22 -29.93
N GLN A 1230 -11.99 37.93 -28.72
CA GLN A 1230 -10.90 38.69 -28.05
C GLN A 1230 -10.38 38.02 -26.77
#